data_AF-A0AAN6LDG1-F1
#
_entry.id   AF-A0AAN6LDG1-F1
#
_cell.length_a   1.000
_cell.length_b   1.000
_cell.length_c   1.000
_cell.angle_alpha   90.00
_cell.angle_beta   90.00
_cell.angle_gamma   90.00
#
_symmetry.space_group_name_H-M   'P 1'
#
loop_
_entity.id
_entity.type
_entity.pdbx_description
1 polymer ?
#
loop_
_entity_poly.entity_id
_entity_poly.type
_entity_poly.pdbx_seq_one_letter_code
_entity_poly.pdbx_strand_id
1 'polypeptide(L)'
;MDRPTPSLGSEKQRWGWRLGGFGYQQVHHRSKENVNANSYMMDRWRPENRREPVLSSEQDGNRKRTKGVLLCAWGATTVLIVNIILTIIAAARAYSTYEGQSFGSAILYQGSCSRSKNWATGLHFVINILSTLVLAASNYSMQSLNAPSRQEVDNAHSRGKWLDIGTPSWRNLRVAGKRRRILWSLLLASSLPIHLIYNSAVFHSIGTNLYSVVLASADFDYSNLAGHTVDYEDCFVPTLGMKMTDFYTQLSEKKIEKLTKEQCIDLYAVDYLAGRGTLVLVTEDAVASNDSFQFVETTIPAEYPYSPVENYQWMSGRRGRNKEALLAAVDSWAVSTTRWSAPEFKFITEIGTFSQTTCTYADSDGTMDFGRCDSAESWDTYECSDFSTLSKYACQLPPENALREYLNNESHWYDSSWATNMEIERIGQRCGDNATSMTYGETGKYVNPLVSTGTYTIDHCLSQTVDDRCQLIFSLPICLIVIICNMIKVGCMFLAANDDRKEIFLTIGDAMSSFLKNPDPTTAHRCYLSRSGVNSSPDSTHRGGSIPYDPAEHASPLITPRILPGRRMWMQAVSVGRWTLAILWFVIIIIVTAIFLSIAIDGLRNNRVPYDLDALWKIGFGTPTTSSLVAFPTDGTTVAQALIVANTPQLILSIAYFFYNSLLTSMLLTAEYESYARNRNPLRVSWPEGIQRSTYYLTLPYWYSVPLLIASAFLHWLVSQSIFYTEIRTFDIQGQMDPSGRTITCGFSPIAVIFALGLGIVMIVFVLGLGMIPFRSRMPLAGNCSVAISAACHPLVVPEDEDHSLKPIMWGEVRLPEVNSSATPPTNFNGRGTSFEDVSFSGLSNPDTKATEGLYQDLDEVEYPHCSFTSGEVVEPDPHKLYA
;
A
#
# COMPACT_ATOMS: atom_id res chain seq x y z
N MET A 1 -37.21 9.00 67.87
CA MET A 1 -38.50 9.33 67.25
C MET A 1 -38.21 9.50 65.76
N ASP A 2 -38.54 8.63 64.81
CA ASP A 2 -39.19 7.32 64.77
C ASP A 2 -38.58 6.53 63.58
N ARG A 3 -38.61 5.19 63.68
CA ARG A 3 -38.19 4.18 62.66
C ARG A 3 -39.18 4.11 61.46
N PRO A 4 -38.98 3.32 60.36
CA PRO A 4 -37.99 2.24 60.12
C PRO A 4 -37.33 2.15 58.72
N THR A 5 -36.30 1.29 58.66
CA THR A 5 -35.63 0.56 57.54
C THR A 5 -36.60 -0.37 56.74
N PRO A 6 -36.25 -1.01 55.57
CA PRO A 6 -34.93 -1.61 55.27
C PRO A 6 -34.40 -1.74 53.80
N SER A 7 -33.07 -1.89 53.75
CA SER A 7 -32.18 -2.73 52.91
C SER A 7 -32.39 -2.90 51.39
N LEU A 8 -31.38 -2.47 50.62
CA LEU A 8 -31.00 -3.07 49.33
C LEU A 8 -29.56 -3.60 49.42
N GLY A 9 -29.39 -4.89 49.13
CA GLY A 9 -28.11 -5.60 49.03
C GLY A 9 -27.57 -5.58 47.60
N SER A 10 -26.25 -5.63 47.52
CA SER A 10 -25.36 -5.56 46.35
C SER A 10 -25.47 -6.73 45.36
N GLU A 11 -25.23 -6.48 44.07
CA GLU A 11 -24.35 -7.38 43.28
C GLU A 11 -23.79 -6.75 41.99
N LYS A 12 -22.61 -7.27 41.61
CA LYS A 12 -21.57 -6.75 40.73
C LYS A 12 -21.95 -6.66 39.24
N GLN A 13 -21.64 -5.55 38.57
CA GLN A 13 -21.62 -5.44 37.11
C GLN A 13 -20.30 -5.97 36.53
N ARG A 14 -20.40 -6.96 35.64
CA ARG A 14 -19.32 -7.46 34.77
C ARG A 14 -19.73 -7.14 33.32
N TRP A 15 -18.98 -6.28 32.64
CA TRP A 15 -19.24 -5.89 31.26
C TRP A 15 -18.78 -6.99 30.30
N GLY A 16 -19.72 -7.58 29.56
CA GLY A 16 -19.46 -8.51 28.46
C GLY A 16 -20.02 -7.94 27.16
N TRP A 17 -19.13 -7.72 26.18
CA TRP A 17 -19.47 -7.24 24.84
C TRP A 17 -20.31 -8.29 24.08
N ARG A 18 -21.56 -7.95 23.72
CA ARG A 18 -22.38 -8.72 22.77
C ARG A 18 -22.22 -8.12 21.37
N LEU A 19 -21.64 -8.89 20.46
CA LEU A 19 -21.67 -8.63 19.02
C LEU A 19 -23.11 -8.76 18.50
N GLY A 20 -23.52 -7.75 17.72
CA GLY A 20 -24.89 -7.50 17.29
C GLY A 20 -25.59 -8.67 16.62
N GLY A 21 -26.82 -8.93 17.07
CA GLY A 21 -27.76 -9.82 16.43
C GLY A 21 -28.32 -9.22 15.14
N PHE A 22 -28.54 -10.10 14.16
CA PHE A 22 -29.30 -9.85 12.95
C PHE A 22 -30.70 -9.32 13.30
N GLY A 23 -30.91 -8.01 13.14
CA GLY A 23 -32.22 -7.39 13.24
C GLY A 23 -33.02 -7.59 11.96
N TYR A 24 -33.98 -8.50 11.98
CA TYR A 24 -35.13 -8.46 11.09
C TYR A 24 -36.01 -7.28 11.51
N GLN A 25 -36.36 -6.42 10.56
CA GLN A 25 -37.24 -5.29 10.76
C GLN A 25 -38.67 -5.81 11.02
N GLN A 26 -39.06 -5.86 12.30
CA GLN A 26 -40.45 -6.08 12.72
C GLN A 26 -41.25 -4.81 12.42
N VAL A 27 -42.24 -4.92 11.54
CA VAL A 27 -43.29 -3.92 11.39
C VAL A 27 -44.26 -4.07 12.57
N HIS A 28 -44.31 -3.07 13.44
CA HIS A 28 -45.24 -2.99 14.56
C HIS A 28 -46.69 -2.81 14.07
N HIS A 29 -47.55 -3.78 14.35
CA HIS A 29 -49.00 -3.58 14.38
C HIS A 29 -49.42 -2.97 15.72
N ARG A 30 -50.12 -1.84 15.69
CA ARG A 30 -50.80 -1.24 16.84
C ARG A 30 -52.27 -1.67 16.83
N SER A 31 -52.74 -2.21 17.95
CA SER A 31 -54.10 -2.71 18.18
C SER A 31 -55.15 -1.59 18.27
N LYS A 32 -56.36 -1.80 17.74
CA LYS A 32 -57.61 -2.00 18.51
C LYS A 32 -58.87 -2.09 17.62
N GLU A 33 -59.81 -2.90 18.14
CA GLU A 33 -61.28 -2.92 17.94
C GLU A 33 -61.92 -3.80 16.84
N ASN A 34 -62.36 -4.98 17.30
CA ASN A 34 -63.66 -5.64 17.14
C ASN A 34 -64.49 -5.38 15.88
N VAL A 35 -64.84 -6.46 15.16
CA VAL A 35 -66.23 -6.97 14.96
C VAL A 35 -66.16 -8.36 14.28
N ASN A 36 -66.98 -9.28 14.79
CA ASN A 36 -67.25 -10.63 14.27
C ASN A 36 -67.76 -10.65 12.82
N ALA A 37 -67.42 -11.66 12.02
CA ALA A 37 -68.39 -12.60 11.41
C ALA A 37 -67.76 -13.52 10.35
N ASN A 38 -68.28 -14.75 10.33
CA ASN A 38 -67.99 -15.83 9.41
C ASN A 38 -68.41 -15.55 7.95
N SER A 39 -67.74 -16.27 7.04
CA SER A 39 -68.31 -16.96 5.87
C SER A 39 -68.53 -16.21 4.54
N TYR A 40 -68.14 -16.92 3.47
CA TYR A 40 -68.48 -16.79 2.04
C TYR A 40 -67.87 -15.61 1.25
N MET A 41 -66.94 -15.91 0.34
CA MET A 41 -67.20 -15.94 -1.11
C MET A 41 -65.91 -16.31 -1.87
N MET A 42 -65.85 -17.56 -2.34
CA MET A 42 -65.34 -17.80 -3.69
C MET A 42 -66.34 -17.15 -4.65
N ASP A 43 -65.93 -16.20 -5.47
CA ASP A 43 -66.04 -16.35 -6.92
C ASP A 43 -65.37 -15.20 -7.69
N ARG A 44 -64.97 -15.53 -8.93
CA ARG A 44 -64.64 -14.62 -10.04
C ARG A 44 -63.17 -14.19 -10.18
N TRP A 45 -62.36 -15.10 -10.69
CA TRP A 45 -61.26 -14.76 -11.62
C TRP A 45 -61.56 -15.42 -12.98
N ARG A 46 -62.00 -14.64 -13.97
CA ARG A 46 -62.03 -15.04 -15.39
C ARG A 46 -60.65 -14.76 -15.99
N PRO A 47 -60.05 -15.68 -16.76
CA PRO A 47 -58.85 -15.38 -17.51
C PRO A 47 -59.24 -14.61 -18.78
N GLU A 48 -58.90 -13.31 -18.82
CA GLU A 48 -58.89 -12.55 -20.07
C GLU A 48 -57.65 -12.98 -20.86
N ASN A 49 -57.85 -13.77 -21.90
CA ASN A 49 -56.81 -14.21 -22.84
C ASN A 49 -56.25 -13.01 -23.62
N ARG A 50 -55.27 -12.29 -23.04
CA ARG A 50 -54.49 -11.28 -23.76
C ARG A 50 -53.06 -11.81 -23.92
N ARG A 51 -52.78 -12.41 -25.08
CA ARG A 51 -51.41 -12.74 -25.50
C ARG A 51 -50.65 -11.44 -25.72
N GLU A 52 -49.92 -10.98 -24.71
CA GLU A 52 -48.88 -9.98 -24.95
C GLU A 52 -47.80 -10.59 -25.85
N PRO A 53 -47.23 -9.82 -26.80
CA PRO A 53 -46.22 -10.34 -27.70
C PRO A 53 -44.95 -10.70 -26.91
N VAL A 54 -44.58 -11.98 -26.94
CA VAL A 54 -43.39 -12.59 -26.30
C VAL A 54 -42.10 -11.79 -26.55
N LEU A 55 -42.00 -11.11 -27.70
CA LEU A 55 -40.88 -10.20 -28.05
C LEU A 55 -40.65 -9.05 -27.04
N SER A 56 -41.71 -8.52 -26.43
CA SER A 56 -41.58 -7.42 -25.45
C SER A 56 -41.03 -7.91 -24.10
N SER A 57 -41.39 -9.12 -23.69
CA SER A 57 -40.88 -9.76 -22.46
C SER A 57 -39.42 -10.23 -22.60
N GLU A 58 -39.01 -10.76 -23.77
CA GLU A 58 -37.62 -11.14 -24.04
C GLU A 58 -36.70 -9.91 -24.16
N GLN A 59 -37.17 -8.81 -24.76
CA GLN A 59 -36.41 -7.55 -24.82
C GLN A 59 -36.28 -6.89 -23.45
N ASP A 60 -37.34 -6.89 -22.63
CA ASP A 60 -37.31 -6.31 -21.28
C ASP A 60 -36.47 -7.16 -20.30
N GLY A 61 -36.46 -8.48 -20.48
CA GLY A 61 -35.56 -9.42 -19.80
C GLY A 61 -34.08 -9.20 -20.15
N ASN A 62 -33.75 -9.04 -21.43
CA ASN A 62 -32.38 -8.72 -21.88
C ASN A 62 -31.89 -7.36 -21.37
N ARG A 63 -32.78 -6.36 -21.23
CA ARG A 63 -32.44 -5.02 -20.70
C ARG A 63 -32.22 -5.01 -19.19
N LYS A 64 -32.91 -5.87 -18.44
CA LYS A 64 -32.68 -6.08 -16.99
C LYS A 64 -31.38 -6.86 -16.73
N ARG A 65 -30.93 -7.66 -17.72
CA ARG A 65 -29.79 -8.58 -17.64
C ARG A 65 -28.41 -7.93 -17.42
N THR A 66 -28.19 -6.76 -18.02
CA THR A 66 -26.85 -6.15 -18.17
C THR A 66 -26.54 -5.03 -17.16
N LYS A 67 -27.46 -4.75 -16.22
CA LYS A 67 -27.41 -3.60 -15.32
C LYS A 67 -26.17 -3.54 -14.42
N GLY A 68 -25.73 -4.66 -13.85
CA GLY A 68 -24.59 -4.67 -12.93
C GLY A 68 -23.25 -4.33 -13.61
N VAL A 69 -22.98 -4.93 -14.76
CA VAL A 69 -21.75 -4.66 -15.54
C VAL A 69 -21.81 -3.24 -16.12
N LEU A 70 -23.00 -2.80 -16.53
CA LEU A 70 -23.21 -1.44 -17.01
C LEU A 70 -22.97 -0.39 -15.91
N LEU A 71 -23.39 -0.64 -14.67
CA LEU A 71 -23.05 0.23 -13.53
C LEU A 71 -21.54 0.31 -13.30
N CYS A 72 -20.83 -0.82 -13.40
CA CYS A 72 -19.37 -0.85 -13.34
C CYS A 72 -18.74 -0.05 -14.49
N ALA A 73 -19.28 -0.16 -15.70
CA ALA A 73 -18.84 0.61 -16.86
C ALA A 73 -19.04 2.12 -16.66
N TRP A 74 -20.20 2.55 -16.14
CA TRP A 74 -20.48 3.96 -15.81
C TRP A 74 -19.59 4.48 -14.69
N GLY A 75 -19.37 3.69 -13.64
CA GLY A 75 -18.44 4.02 -12.56
C GLY A 75 -17.01 4.21 -13.09
N ALA A 76 -16.50 3.26 -13.89
CA ALA A 76 -15.18 3.36 -14.50
C ALA A 76 -15.08 4.51 -15.52
N THR A 77 -16.15 4.80 -16.25
CA THR A 77 -16.24 5.96 -17.15
C THR A 77 -16.14 7.27 -16.38
N THR A 78 -16.80 7.35 -15.21
CA THR A 78 -16.71 8.52 -14.33
C THR A 78 -15.27 8.73 -13.86
N VAL A 79 -14.59 7.66 -13.43
CA VAL A 79 -13.17 7.73 -13.04
C VAL A 79 -12.28 8.13 -14.22
N LEU A 80 -12.53 7.60 -15.42
CA LEU A 80 -11.83 7.98 -16.64
C LEU A 80 -11.99 9.48 -16.95
N ILE A 81 -13.22 10.01 -16.87
CA ILE A 81 -13.51 11.43 -17.08
C ILE A 81 -12.78 12.28 -16.04
N VAL A 82 -12.82 11.91 -14.77
CA VAL A 82 -12.09 12.61 -13.70
C VAL A 82 -10.58 12.64 -14.00
N ASN A 83 -10.00 11.49 -14.38
CA ASN A 83 -8.58 11.42 -14.71
C ASN A 83 -8.21 12.29 -15.92
N ILE A 84 -9.06 12.33 -16.95
CA ILE A 84 -8.89 13.19 -18.12
C ILE A 84 -8.96 14.67 -17.71
N ILE A 85 -9.99 15.07 -16.97
CA ILE A 85 -10.17 16.46 -16.52
C ILE A 85 -8.99 16.90 -15.66
N LEU A 86 -8.59 16.10 -14.67
CA LEU A 86 -7.44 16.41 -13.81
C LEU A 86 -6.15 16.51 -14.62
N THR A 87 -5.93 15.62 -15.59
CA THR A 87 -4.75 15.67 -16.46
C THR A 87 -4.73 16.91 -17.35
N ILE A 88 -5.88 17.30 -17.92
CA ILE A 88 -6.00 18.53 -18.72
C ILE A 88 -5.74 19.76 -17.87
N ILE A 89 -6.34 19.84 -16.67
CA ILE A 89 -6.11 20.97 -15.73
C ILE A 89 -4.63 21.03 -15.33
N ALA A 90 -4.03 19.89 -15.01
CA ALA A 90 -2.62 19.78 -14.65
C ALA A 90 -1.72 20.26 -15.78
N ALA A 91 -1.92 19.76 -17.00
CA ALA A 91 -1.16 20.16 -18.18
C ALA A 91 -1.37 21.64 -18.52
N ALA A 92 -2.62 22.11 -18.58
CA ALA A 92 -2.93 23.51 -18.89
C ALA A 92 -2.26 24.44 -17.89
N ARG A 93 -2.30 24.14 -16.59
CA ARG A 93 -1.63 24.92 -15.55
C ARG A 93 -0.10 24.89 -15.71
N ALA A 94 0.48 23.71 -15.81
CA ALA A 94 1.93 23.56 -15.84
C ALA A 94 2.58 24.26 -17.04
N TYR A 95 2.04 24.02 -18.24
CA TYR A 95 2.59 24.57 -19.49
C TYR A 95 2.22 26.05 -19.74
N SER A 96 1.23 26.61 -19.04
CA SER A 96 0.93 28.06 -19.10
C SER A 96 1.67 28.89 -18.07
N THR A 97 2.02 28.30 -16.92
CA THR A 97 2.60 29.03 -15.79
C THR A 97 4.13 28.99 -15.78
N TYR A 98 4.73 27.87 -16.19
CA TYR A 98 6.17 27.67 -16.12
C TYR A 98 6.74 27.41 -17.52
N GLU A 99 7.80 28.10 -17.89
CA GLU A 99 8.51 27.91 -19.15
C GLU A 99 9.47 26.70 -19.08
N GLY A 100 9.96 26.22 -20.23
CA GLY A 100 11.01 25.18 -20.29
C GLY A 100 10.62 23.77 -19.79
N GLN A 101 9.32 23.47 -19.69
CA GLN A 101 8.84 22.20 -19.16
C GLN A 101 9.15 21.01 -20.09
N SER A 102 9.61 19.90 -19.52
CA SER A 102 9.83 18.66 -20.25
C SER A 102 8.53 17.87 -20.43
N PHE A 103 8.46 17.00 -21.44
CA PHE A 103 7.34 16.06 -21.59
C PHE A 103 7.32 15.01 -20.46
N GLY A 104 8.47 14.65 -19.88
CA GLY A 104 8.57 13.59 -18.86
C GLY A 104 7.96 13.98 -17.51
N SER A 105 8.20 15.22 -17.09
CA SER A 105 7.72 15.78 -15.82
C SER A 105 7.58 17.29 -15.93
N ALA A 106 6.52 17.83 -15.33
CA ALA A 106 6.24 19.26 -15.33
C ALA A 106 5.75 19.78 -13.97
N ILE A 107 6.06 21.03 -13.66
CA ILE A 107 5.79 21.68 -12.37
C ILE A 107 4.34 22.17 -12.34
N LEU A 108 3.56 21.73 -11.35
CA LEU A 108 2.21 22.23 -11.07
C LEU A 108 2.20 23.41 -10.10
N TYR A 109 3.11 23.37 -9.13
CA TYR A 109 3.25 24.35 -8.08
C TYR A 109 4.70 24.43 -7.65
N GLN A 110 5.21 25.64 -7.48
CA GLN A 110 6.47 25.93 -6.81
C GLN A 110 6.19 26.92 -5.68
N GLY A 111 6.76 26.68 -4.51
CA GLY A 111 6.55 27.50 -3.32
C GLY A 111 6.66 26.65 -2.06
N SER A 112 5.73 26.85 -1.12
CA SER A 112 5.81 26.27 0.21
C SER A 112 5.82 24.74 0.24
N CYS A 113 6.81 24.19 0.95
CA CYS A 113 7.01 22.75 1.13
C CYS A 113 5.84 22.08 1.87
N SER A 114 5.25 22.77 2.86
CA SER A 114 4.07 22.24 3.55
C SER A 114 2.88 22.10 2.59
N ARG A 115 2.68 23.11 1.73
CA ARG A 115 1.58 23.12 0.76
C ARG A 115 1.77 22.04 -0.31
N SER A 116 2.94 21.98 -0.94
CA SER A 116 3.24 20.97 -1.97
C SER A 116 3.11 19.54 -1.41
N LYS A 117 3.64 19.29 -0.21
CA LYS A 117 3.53 18.00 0.49
C LYS A 117 2.08 17.62 0.79
N ASN A 118 1.29 18.54 1.36
CA ASN A 118 -0.10 18.28 1.71
C ASN A 118 -0.96 17.97 0.46
N TRP A 119 -0.72 18.69 -0.64
CA TRP A 119 -1.36 18.39 -1.92
C TRP A 119 -0.96 17.03 -2.47
N ALA A 120 0.33 16.67 -2.46
CA ALA A 120 0.79 15.35 -2.90
C ALA A 120 0.13 14.23 -2.07
N THR A 121 0.13 14.37 -0.74
CA THR A 121 -0.48 13.41 0.19
C THR A 121 -1.98 13.22 -0.07
N GLY A 122 -2.70 14.33 -0.29
CA GLY A 122 -4.14 14.31 -0.60
C GLY A 122 -4.46 13.74 -1.99
N LEU A 123 -3.65 14.07 -3.01
CA LEU A 123 -3.82 13.52 -4.35
C LEU A 123 -3.54 12.02 -4.39
N HIS A 124 -2.53 11.54 -3.64
CA HIS A 124 -2.29 10.11 -3.47
C HIS A 124 -3.49 9.41 -2.81
N PHE A 125 -4.12 10.03 -1.81
CA PHE A 125 -5.35 9.47 -1.21
C PHE A 125 -6.46 9.30 -2.26
N VAL A 126 -6.72 10.32 -3.08
CA VAL A 126 -7.71 10.26 -4.16
C VAL A 126 -7.34 9.19 -5.19
N ILE A 127 -6.08 9.14 -5.62
CA ILE A 127 -5.57 8.14 -6.57
C ILE A 127 -5.80 6.71 -6.06
N ASN A 128 -5.52 6.44 -4.79
CA ASN A 128 -5.71 5.11 -4.19
C ASN A 128 -7.20 4.74 -4.07
N ILE A 129 -8.10 5.69 -3.81
CA ILE A 129 -9.55 5.46 -3.86
C ILE A 129 -9.99 5.13 -5.29
N LEU A 130 -9.64 5.97 -6.27
CA LEU A 130 -10.07 5.80 -7.66
C LEU A 130 -9.55 4.49 -8.26
N SER A 131 -8.28 4.15 -8.02
CA SER A 131 -7.69 2.89 -8.47
C SER A 131 -8.37 1.67 -7.84
N THR A 132 -8.67 1.72 -6.53
CA THR A 132 -9.39 0.64 -5.83
C THR A 132 -10.82 0.46 -6.38
N LEU A 133 -11.54 1.54 -6.65
CA LEU A 133 -12.88 1.47 -7.25
C LEU A 133 -12.86 0.88 -8.66
N VAL A 134 -11.91 1.27 -9.50
CA VAL A 134 -11.72 0.70 -10.84
C VAL A 134 -11.32 -0.77 -10.77
N LEU A 135 -10.49 -1.16 -9.80
CA LEU A 135 -10.13 -2.54 -9.55
C LEU A 135 -11.37 -3.37 -9.16
N ALA A 136 -12.22 -2.85 -8.28
CA ALA A 136 -13.47 -3.49 -7.87
C ALA A 136 -14.44 -3.68 -9.06
N ALA A 137 -14.64 -2.63 -9.86
CA ALA A 137 -15.44 -2.68 -11.08
C ALA A 137 -14.87 -3.69 -12.11
N SER A 138 -13.55 -3.73 -12.27
CA SER A 138 -12.84 -4.71 -13.11
C SER A 138 -13.04 -6.13 -12.59
N ASN A 139 -12.91 -6.35 -11.28
CA ASN A 139 -13.11 -7.64 -10.64
C ASN A 139 -14.55 -8.16 -10.85
N TYR A 140 -15.55 -7.30 -10.66
CA TYR A 140 -16.93 -7.66 -10.92
C TYR A 140 -17.19 -8.03 -12.39
N SER A 141 -16.70 -7.22 -13.32
CA SER A 141 -16.85 -7.49 -14.76
C SER A 141 -16.14 -8.78 -15.17
N MET A 142 -14.96 -9.04 -14.60
CA MET A 142 -14.24 -10.31 -14.75
C MET A 142 -15.03 -11.50 -14.20
N GLN A 143 -15.74 -11.35 -13.07
CA GLN A 143 -16.62 -12.39 -12.54
C GLN A 143 -17.77 -12.70 -13.49
N SER A 144 -18.42 -11.68 -14.07
CA SER A 144 -19.48 -11.87 -15.07
C SER A 144 -18.97 -12.59 -16.33
N LEU A 145 -17.77 -12.23 -16.79
CA LEU A 145 -17.11 -12.91 -17.91
C LEU A 145 -16.67 -14.33 -17.56
N ASN A 146 -16.43 -14.64 -16.28
CA ASN A 146 -16.02 -15.95 -15.82
C ASN A 146 -17.20 -16.87 -15.45
N ALA A 147 -18.37 -16.30 -15.15
CA ALA A 147 -19.59 -17.05 -14.85
C ALA A 147 -20.01 -17.95 -16.02
N PRO A 148 -20.34 -19.23 -15.78
CA PRO A 148 -20.75 -20.14 -16.84
C PRO A 148 -22.23 -19.94 -17.23
N SER A 149 -22.62 -20.32 -18.44
CA SER A 149 -24.04 -20.44 -18.81
C SER A 149 -24.59 -21.84 -18.48
N ARG A 150 -25.92 -21.98 -18.42
CA ARG A 150 -26.59 -23.28 -18.24
C ARG A 150 -26.07 -24.32 -19.24
N GLN A 151 -26.00 -23.95 -20.51
CA GLN A 151 -25.47 -24.80 -21.57
C GLN A 151 -24.00 -25.22 -21.33
N GLU A 152 -23.15 -24.32 -20.85
CA GLU A 152 -21.74 -24.66 -20.52
C GLU A 152 -21.66 -25.63 -19.34
N VAL A 153 -22.57 -25.49 -18.37
CA VAL A 153 -22.69 -26.38 -17.20
C VAL A 153 -23.19 -27.76 -17.62
N ASP A 154 -24.27 -27.85 -18.38
CA ASP A 154 -24.82 -29.13 -18.86
C ASP A 154 -23.78 -29.91 -19.70
N ASN A 155 -23.04 -29.21 -20.56
CA ASN A 155 -21.93 -29.79 -21.34
C ASN A 155 -20.76 -30.26 -20.47
N ALA A 156 -20.53 -29.65 -19.31
CA ALA A 156 -19.52 -30.10 -18.36
C ALA A 156 -20.03 -31.33 -17.59
N HIS A 157 -21.28 -31.30 -17.15
CA HIS A 157 -21.91 -32.37 -16.38
C HIS A 157 -22.01 -33.67 -17.19
N SER A 158 -22.37 -33.60 -18.48
CA SER A 158 -22.39 -34.77 -19.39
C SER A 158 -21.02 -35.43 -19.59
N ARG A 159 -19.93 -34.74 -19.22
CA ARG A 159 -18.56 -35.25 -19.26
C ARG A 159 -18.01 -35.59 -17.86
N GLY A 160 -18.87 -35.71 -16.85
CA GLY A 160 -18.48 -35.96 -15.46
C GLY A 160 -17.67 -34.83 -14.82
N LYS A 161 -17.76 -33.59 -15.34
CA LYS A 161 -17.02 -32.43 -14.85
C LYS A 161 -17.97 -31.41 -14.23
N TRP A 162 -17.44 -30.57 -13.34
CA TRP A 162 -18.17 -29.47 -12.72
C TRP A 162 -17.49 -28.13 -13.00
N LEU A 163 -18.29 -27.07 -12.99
CA LEU A 163 -17.86 -25.68 -13.04
C LEU A 163 -18.09 -25.01 -11.67
N ASP A 164 -17.39 -23.91 -11.45
CA ASP A 164 -17.54 -23.13 -10.22
C ASP A 164 -18.59 -22.03 -10.42
N ILE A 165 -19.51 -21.84 -9.49
CA ILE A 165 -20.57 -20.82 -9.55
C ILE A 165 -20.25 -19.67 -8.60
N GLY A 166 -20.46 -18.43 -9.04
CA GLY A 166 -20.30 -17.21 -8.24
C GLY A 166 -18.88 -16.92 -7.72
N THR A 167 -17.85 -17.59 -8.22
CA THR A 167 -16.46 -17.36 -7.78
C THR A 167 -15.51 -17.34 -8.97
N PRO A 168 -14.39 -16.59 -8.89
CA PRO A 168 -13.39 -16.61 -9.95
C PRO A 168 -12.77 -18.00 -10.08
N SER A 169 -12.83 -18.56 -11.29
CA SER A 169 -12.34 -19.90 -11.59
C SER A 169 -11.57 -19.97 -12.91
N TRP A 170 -10.32 -20.41 -12.81
CA TRP A 170 -9.50 -20.78 -13.96
C TRP A 170 -10.12 -21.92 -14.78
N ARG A 171 -10.92 -22.77 -14.14
CA ARG A 171 -11.63 -23.87 -14.82
C ARG A 171 -12.69 -23.31 -15.75
N ASN A 172 -13.51 -22.39 -15.27
CA ASN A 172 -14.53 -21.74 -16.08
C ASN A 172 -13.89 -20.96 -17.24
N LEU A 173 -12.75 -20.31 -16.99
CA LEU A 173 -12.05 -19.56 -18.03
C LEU A 173 -11.55 -20.46 -19.17
N ARG A 174 -11.18 -21.72 -18.90
CA ARG A 174 -10.77 -22.69 -19.92
C ARG A 174 -11.93 -23.13 -20.83
N VAL A 175 -13.16 -23.14 -20.30
CA VAL A 175 -14.37 -23.46 -21.06
C VAL A 175 -14.91 -22.22 -21.80
N ALA A 176 -14.63 -21.02 -21.27
CA ALA A 176 -15.08 -19.77 -21.86
C ALA A 176 -14.56 -19.56 -23.30
N GLY A 177 -15.45 -19.04 -24.15
CA GLY A 177 -15.12 -18.66 -25.52
C GLY A 177 -13.97 -17.64 -25.63
N LYS A 178 -13.35 -17.55 -26.82
CA LYS A 178 -12.18 -16.69 -27.08
C LYS A 178 -12.43 -15.22 -26.70
N ARG A 179 -13.58 -14.66 -27.09
CA ARG A 179 -13.97 -13.26 -26.77
C ARG A 179 -13.92 -12.99 -25.26
N ARG A 180 -14.55 -13.84 -24.45
CA ARG A 180 -14.58 -13.71 -22.99
C ARG A 180 -13.19 -13.79 -22.37
N ARG A 181 -12.36 -14.74 -22.84
CA ARG A 181 -10.97 -14.88 -22.39
C ARG A 181 -10.12 -13.64 -22.68
N ILE A 182 -10.28 -13.06 -23.87
CA ILE A 182 -9.57 -11.83 -24.25
C ILE A 182 -10.01 -10.67 -23.37
N LEU A 183 -11.32 -10.43 -23.24
CA LEU A 183 -11.85 -9.34 -22.41
C LEU A 183 -11.43 -9.47 -20.95
N TRP A 184 -11.50 -10.68 -20.39
CA TRP A 184 -11.05 -10.97 -19.04
C TRP A 184 -9.55 -10.68 -18.86
N SER A 185 -8.72 -11.10 -19.83
CA SER A 185 -7.27 -10.89 -19.79
C SER A 185 -6.90 -9.42 -19.92
N LEU A 186 -7.59 -8.67 -20.78
CA LEU A 186 -7.39 -7.23 -20.95
C LEU A 186 -7.77 -6.45 -19.68
N LEU A 187 -8.87 -6.82 -19.02
CA LEU A 187 -9.27 -6.23 -17.74
C LEU A 187 -8.21 -6.47 -16.67
N LEU A 188 -7.61 -7.66 -16.62
CA LEU A 188 -6.54 -7.98 -15.66
C LEU A 188 -5.25 -7.24 -15.99
N ALA A 189 -4.78 -7.30 -17.24
CA ALA A 189 -3.50 -6.73 -17.67
C ALA A 189 -3.48 -5.20 -17.51
N SER A 190 -4.58 -4.51 -17.85
CA SER A 190 -4.72 -3.06 -17.67
C SER A 190 -4.77 -2.59 -16.21
N SER A 191 -4.97 -3.48 -15.23
CA SER A 191 -4.85 -3.12 -13.81
C SER A 191 -3.40 -2.98 -13.35
N LEU A 192 -2.45 -3.68 -13.99
CA LEU A 192 -1.06 -3.74 -13.51
C LEU A 192 -0.38 -2.36 -13.53
N PRO A 193 -0.43 -1.57 -14.63
CA PRO A 193 0.21 -0.26 -14.66
C PRO A 193 -0.46 0.72 -13.68
N ILE A 194 -1.78 0.65 -13.52
CA ILE A 194 -2.52 1.54 -12.61
C ILE A 194 -2.00 1.37 -11.17
N HIS A 195 -1.80 0.15 -10.69
CA HIS A 195 -1.29 -0.04 -9.32
C HIS A 195 0.23 0.13 -9.20
N LEU A 196 0.98 -0.05 -10.29
CA LEU A 196 2.45 0.02 -10.25
C LEU A 196 3.00 1.45 -10.42
N ILE A 197 2.31 2.35 -11.13
CA ILE A 197 2.88 3.68 -11.43
C ILE A 197 1.92 4.85 -11.18
N TYR A 198 0.65 4.64 -10.80
CA TYR A 198 -0.29 5.77 -10.72
C TYR A 198 0.00 6.74 -9.57
N ASN A 199 0.51 6.30 -8.41
CA ASN A 199 0.94 7.25 -7.37
C ASN A 199 2.13 8.12 -7.82
N SER A 200 2.86 7.70 -8.86
CA SER A 200 3.95 8.46 -9.46
C SER A 200 3.49 9.49 -10.48
N ALA A 201 2.18 9.56 -10.79
CA ALA A 201 1.62 10.58 -11.67
C ALA A 201 1.77 11.99 -11.09
N VAL A 202 1.84 12.10 -9.77
CA VAL A 202 2.10 13.35 -9.05
C VAL A 202 3.01 13.07 -7.86
N PHE A 203 4.04 13.88 -7.67
CA PHE A 203 5.00 13.72 -6.58
C PHE A 203 5.53 15.06 -6.08
N HIS A 204 6.04 15.04 -4.85
CA HIS A 204 6.63 16.19 -4.18
C HIS A 204 8.15 16.17 -4.34
N SER A 205 8.74 17.34 -4.58
CA SER A 205 10.18 17.56 -4.58
C SER A 205 10.54 18.63 -3.55
N ILE A 206 11.57 18.36 -2.74
CA ILE A 206 12.12 19.30 -1.76
C ILE A 206 13.12 20.23 -2.45
N GLY A 207 12.98 21.53 -2.23
CA GLY A 207 14.04 22.50 -2.50
C GLY A 207 14.72 22.87 -1.18
N THR A 208 16.02 22.61 -1.07
CA THR A 208 16.85 22.97 0.09
C THR A 208 17.93 23.96 -0.33
N ASN A 209 18.22 24.93 0.52
CA ASN A 209 19.24 25.95 0.27
C ASN A 209 20.51 25.62 1.06
N LEU A 210 21.66 25.74 0.42
CA LEU A 210 22.92 25.94 1.11
C LEU A 210 22.93 27.37 1.65
N TYR A 211 23.49 27.53 2.84
CA TYR A 211 23.58 28.82 3.49
C TYR A 211 24.90 28.96 4.21
N SER A 212 25.33 30.21 4.33
CA SER A 212 26.53 30.57 5.07
C SER A 212 26.15 31.12 6.44
N VAL A 213 26.97 30.80 7.42
CA VAL A 213 26.84 31.24 8.81
C VAL A 213 28.03 32.11 9.13
N VAL A 214 27.74 33.33 9.60
CA VAL A 214 28.76 34.32 9.96
C VAL A 214 28.46 34.89 11.34
N LEU A 215 29.48 35.36 12.04
CA LEU A 215 29.37 35.96 13.37
C LEU A 215 29.66 37.47 13.28
N ALA A 216 28.86 38.26 13.99
CA ALA A 216 29.04 39.69 14.18
C ALA A 216 29.00 40.05 15.67
N SER A 217 29.74 41.08 16.05
CA SER A 217 29.56 41.74 17.36
C SER A 217 28.22 42.45 17.44
N ALA A 218 27.64 42.56 18.64
CA ALA A 218 26.42 43.33 18.89
C ALA A 218 26.57 44.82 18.52
N ASP A 219 27.80 45.34 18.57
CA ASP A 219 28.14 46.73 18.21
C ASP A 219 28.56 46.90 16.74
N PHE A 220 28.36 45.88 15.90
CA PHE A 220 28.76 45.93 14.49
C PHE A 220 27.99 47.00 13.71
N ASP A 221 28.71 47.88 13.01
CA ASP A 221 28.11 48.94 12.21
C ASP A 221 27.67 48.45 10.82
N TYR A 222 26.42 48.01 10.72
CA TYR A 222 25.81 47.57 9.46
C TYR A 222 25.61 48.70 8.42
N SER A 223 25.93 49.95 8.75
CA SER A 223 25.82 51.10 7.84
C SER A 223 27.17 51.56 7.25
N ASN A 224 28.29 51.04 7.77
CA ASN A 224 29.63 51.42 7.33
C ASN A 224 30.05 50.70 6.05
N LEU A 225 29.66 51.23 4.89
CA LEU A 225 30.07 50.69 3.59
C LEU A 225 31.49 51.08 3.15
N ALA A 226 32.09 52.11 3.76
CA ALA A 226 33.33 52.74 3.27
C ALA A 226 34.58 52.43 4.13
N GLY A 227 34.41 51.78 5.28
CA GLY A 227 35.48 51.49 6.24
C GLY A 227 36.15 50.12 6.06
N HIS A 228 35.74 49.32 5.08
CA HIS A 228 36.26 47.96 4.91
C HIS A 228 37.40 47.87 3.88
N THR A 229 38.31 46.92 4.08
CA THR A 229 39.43 46.66 3.17
C THR A 229 38.94 46.02 1.86
N VAL A 230 39.66 46.22 0.75
CA VAL A 230 39.38 45.54 -0.54
C VAL A 230 39.30 44.01 -0.35
N ASP A 231 40.24 43.48 0.42
CA ASP A 231 40.32 42.07 0.84
C ASP A 231 39.10 41.54 1.61
N TYR A 232 38.32 42.43 2.22
CA TYR A 232 37.08 42.08 2.90
C TYR A 232 35.95 42.00 1.89
N GLU A 233 35.84 43.02 1.03
CA GLU A 233 34.84 43.13 -0.03
C GLU A 233 34.94 41.98 -1.05
N ASP A 234 36.15 41.65 -1.50
CA ASP A 234 36.39 40.57 -2.47
C ASP A 234 35.90 39.20 -1.97
N CYS A 235 35.86 39.01 -0.64
CA CYS A 235 35.40 37.78 -0.01
C CYS A 235 33.89 37.72 0.25
N PHE A 236 33.11 38.77 -0.03
CA PHE A 236 31.65 38.72 0.19
C PHE A 236 30.92 37.76 -0.74
N VAL A 237 31.14 37.89 -2.04
CA VAL A 237 30.41 37.08 -3.02
C VAL A 237 30.79 35.60 -2.92
N PRO A 238 32.07 35.23 -2.78
CA PRO A 238 32.45 33.83 -2.57
C PRO A 238 31.90 33.23 -1.27
N THR A 239 31.82 34.02 -0.19
CA THR A 239 31.41 33.52 1.13
C THR A 239 29.90 33.53 1.35
N LEU A 240 29.19 34.56 0.88
CA LEU A 240 27.77 34.78 1.14
C LEU A 240 26.88 34.67 -0.10
N GLY A 241 27.46 34.50 -1.29
CA GLY A 241 26.70 34.42 -2.54
C GLY A 241 26.05 35.72 -2.99
N MET A 242 26.37 36.85 -2.34
CA MET A 242 25.78 38.16 -2.64
C MET A 242 26.78 39.30 -2.40
N LYS A 243 26.52 40.46 -3.03
CA LYS A 243 27.38 41.64 -2.88
C LYS A 243 27.27 42.24 -1.49
N MET A 244 28.37 42.78 -0.99
CA MET A 244 28.44 43.46 0.31
C MET A 244 27.37 44.56 0.43
N THR A 245 27.25 45.41 -0.59
CA THR A 245 26.27 46.50 -0.63
C THR A 245 24.84 46.02 -0.45
N ASP A 246 24.47 44.92 -1.12
CA ASP A 246 23.12 44.38 -1.10
C ASP A 246 22.82 43.75 0.26
N PHE A 247 23.81 43.09 0.87
CA PHE A 247 23.68 42.47 2.18
C PHE A 247 23.52 43.50 3.30
N TYR A 248 24.35 44.55 3.30
CA TYR A 248 24.27 45.64 4.27
C TYR A 248 22.98 46.45 4.10
N THR A 249 22.51 46.61 2.86
CA THR A 249 21.20 47.20 2.59
C THR A 249 20.07 46.35 3.19
N GLN A 250 20.10 45.01 3.03
CA GLN A 250 19.11 44.13 3.65
C GLN A 250 19.12 44.20 5.18
N LEU A 251 20.30 44.31 5.79
CA LEU A 251 20.45 44.47 7.24
C LEU A 251 19.91 45.81 7.73
N SER A 252 20.31 46.91 7.11
CA SER A 252 19.91 48.27 7.47
C SER A 252 18.40 48.54 7.25
N GLU A 253 17.82 47.98 6.18
CA GLU A 253 16.38 48.04 5.90
C GLU A 253 15.55 47.09 6.78
N LYS A 254 16.18 46.34 7.69
CA LYS A 254 15.54 45.33 8.56
C LYS A 254 14.76 44.27 7.76
N LYS A 255 15.24 43.93 6.57
CA LYS A 255 14.71 42.81 5.77
C LYS A 255 15.19 41.45 6.29
N ILE A 256 16.26 41.44 7.07
CA ILE A 256 16.74 40.25 7.79
C ILE A 256 16.01 40.15 9.13
N GLU A 257 15.40 39.00 9.40
CA GLU A 257 14.56 38.78 10.57
C GLU A 257 15.41 38.54 11.82
N LYS A 258 15.18 39.32 12.88
CA LYS A 258 15.79 39.05 14.19
C LYS A 258 15.04 37.94 14.91
N LEU A 259 15.77 36.90 15.31
CA LEU A 259 15.24 35.71 15.97
C LEU A 259 15.93 35.48 17.33
N THR A 260 15.17 34.95 18.28
CA THR A 260 15.71 34.42 19.56
C THR A 260 16.55 33.17 19.32
N LYS A 261 17.42 32.79 20.27
CA LYS A 261 18.26 31.59 20.16
C LYS A 261 17.44 30.34 19.87
N GLU A 262 16.30 30.20 20.55
CA GLU A 262 15.37 29.08 20.38
C GLU A 262 14.80 29.06 18.96
N GLN A 263 14.35 30.21 18.44
CA GLN A 263 13.83 30.33 17.08
C GLN A 263 14.90 30.06 16.02
N CYS A 264 16.14 30.49 16.25
CA CYS A 264 17.28 30.21 15.37
C CYS A 264 17.51 28.70 15.26
N ILE A 265 17.64 28.02 16.40
CA ILE A 265 17.80 26.56 16.44
C ILE A 265 16.58 25.89 15.82
N ASP A 266 15.37 26.38 16.09
CA ASP A 266 14.15 25.77 15.58
C ASP A 266 14.05 25.77 14.06
N LEU A 267 14.49 26.85 13.42
CA LEU A 267 14.43 27.04 11.97
C LEU A 267 15.61 26.41 11.23
N TYR A 268 16.82 26.44 11.81
CA TYR A 268 18.04 26.02 11.13
C TYR A 268 18.52 24.61 11.50
N ALA A 269 18.12 24.05 12.65
CA ALA A 269 18.41 22.66 13.02
C ALA A 269 17.43 21.69 12.34
N VAL A 270 17.43 21.72 11.00
CA VAL A 270 16.56 20.91 10.13
C VAL A 270 17.38 20.17 9.08
N ASP A 271 16.83 19.07 8.58
CA ASP A 271 17.47 18.26 7.54
C ASP A 271 17.59 18.99 6.20
N TYR A 272 16.53 19.70 5.81
CA TYR A 272 16.42 20.40 4.54
C TYR A 272 15.91 21.81 4.81
N LEU A 273 16.80 22.80 4.71
CA LEU A 273 16.46 24.20 4.97
C LEU A 273 15.73 24.79 3.76
N ALA A 274 14.45 25.08 3.94
CA ALA A 274 13.62 25.79 2.97
C ALA A 274 13.25 27.18 3.50
N GLY A 275 13.11 28.15 2.60
CA GLY A 275 12.57 29.48 2.93
C GLY A 275 13.54 30.39 3.68
N ARG A 276 14.76 29.92 3.91
CA ARG A 276 15.82 30.59 4.67
C ARG A 276 17.14 30.51 3.92
N GLY A 277 18.01 31.47 4.17
CA GLY A 277 19.35 31.58 3.59
C GLY A 277 20.37 31.93 4.66
N THR A 278 21.31 32.81 4.32
CA THR A 278 22.41 33.25 5.18
C THR A 278 21.96 33.61 6.60
N LEU A 279 22.77 33.19 7.58
CA LEU A 279 22.52 33.39 9.01
C LEU A 279 23.65 34.21 9.62
N VAL A 280 23.29 35.33 10.26
CA VAL A 280 24.22 36.14 11.05
C VAL A 280 23.99 35.85 12.52
N LEU A 281 24.98 35.31 13.20
CA LEU A 281 24.98 35.14 14.65
C LEU A 281 25.50 36.42 15.28
N VAL A 282 24.87 36.85 16.38
CA VAL A 282 25.27 38.06 17.10
C VAL A 282 25.77 37.68 18.49
N THR A 283 26.93 38.21 18.86
CA THR A 283 27.55 37.99 20.18
C THR A 283 27.74 39.32 20.93
N GLU A 284 27.55 39.29 22.25
CA GLU A 284 27.88 40.41 23.15
C GLU A 284 29.33 40.32 23.70
N ASP A 285 30.08 39.29 23.30
CA ASP A 285 31.47 39.11 23.73
C ASP A 285 32.34 40.24 23.17
N ALA A 286 32.83 41.13 24.04
CA ALA A 286 33.61 42.33 23.68
C ALA A 286 34.95 42.04 22.96
N VAL A 287 35.36 40.77 22.85
CA VAL A 287 36.56 40.32 22.12
C VAL A 287 36.26 40.09 20.63
N ALA A 288 34.98 40.01 20.25
CA ALA A 288 34.58 39.87 18.86
C ALA A 288 34.98 41.11 18.03
N SER A 289 35.35 40.88 16.78
CA SER A 289 35.70 41.97 15.85
C SER A 289 34.46 42.84 15.57
N ASN A 290 34.60 44.16 15.74
CA ASN A 290 33.58 45.12 15.36
C ASN A 290 33.72 45.57 13.89
N ASP A 291 34.87 45.30 13.26
CA ASP A 291 35.22 45.84 11.94
C ASP A 291 35.01 44.85 10.79
N SER A 292 34.83 43.56 11.09
CA SER A 292 34.63 42.50 10.10
C SER A 292 33.83 41.33 10.66
N PHE A 293 32.98 40.73 9.81
CA PHE A 293 32.35 39.45 10.14
C PHE A 293 33.41 38.38 10.40
N GLN A 294 33.10 37.40 11.25
CA GLN A 294 33.89 36.18 11.35
C GLN A 294 33.14 35.03 10.67
N PHE A 295 33.87 34.13 10.04
CA PHE A 295 33.26 32.99 9.36
C PHE A 295 32.99 31.88 10.37
N VAL A 296 31.82 31.25 10.29
CA VAL A 296 31.48 30.08 11.12
C VAL A 296 31.56 28.84 10.22
N GLU A 297 30.64 28.73 9.27
CA GLU A 297 30.53 27.58 8.39
C GLU A 297 29.66 27.88 7.16
N THR A 298 29.95 27.25 6.03
CA THR A 298 29.02 27.12 4.91
C THR A 298 28.49 25.71 4.90
N THR A 299 27.17 25.55 4.94
CA THR A 299 26.59 24.21 4.96
C THR A 299 26.87 23.48 3.65
N ILE A 300 27.29 22.23 3.77
CA ILE A 300 27.43 21.30 2.65
C ILE A 300 26.13 20.49 2.58
N PRO A 301 25.58 20.20 1.39
CA PRO A 301 24.45 19.28 1.31
C PRO A 301 24.89 17.92 1.83
N ALA A 302 24.04 17.24 2.62
CA ALA A 302 24.29 15.86 3.03
C ALA A 302 24.49 14.99 1.78
N GLU A 303 25.75 14.73 1.41
CA GLU A 303 26.08 14.21 0.09
C GLU A 303 25.61 12.74 -0.03
N TYR A 304 25.52 12.01 1.08
CA TYR A 304 25.12 10.60 1.08
C TYR A 304 24.41 10.18 2.39
N PRO A 305 23.55 9.12 2.35
CA PRO A 305 22.73 8.65 3.48
C PRO A 305 23.50 8.04 4.67
N TYR A 306 24.82 8.17 4.75
CA TYR A 306 25.65 7.55 5.80
C TYR A 306 26.02 8.49 6.97
N SER A 307 25.73 9.79 6.89
CA SER A 307 26.01 10.72 8.00
C SER A 307 24.91 11.79 8.18
N PRO A 308 23.76 11.45 8.77
CA PRO A 308 22.69 12.42 9.07
C PRO A 308 23.04 13.44 10.18
N VAL A 309 24.29 13.42 10.68
CA VAL A 309 24.73 14.18 11.86
C VAL A 309 25.32 15.56 11.48
N GLU A 310 25.48 15.87 10.19
CA GLU A 310 26.34 16.97 9.74
C GLU A 310 25.64 18.32 9.49
N ASN A 311 24.34 18.37 9.15
CA ASN A 311 23.71 19.59 8.60
C ASN A 311 23.65 20.80 9.56
N TYR A 312 23.66 20.57 10.87
CA TYR A 312 23.70 21.62 11.90
C TYR A 312 24.71 21.30 13.01
N GLN A 313 25.71 20.47 12.70
CA GLN A 313 26.76 20.10 13.65
C GLN A 313 27.50 21.33 14.18
N TRP A 314 27.65 22.35 13.32
CA TRP A 314 28.20 23.66 13.64
C TRP A 314 27.57 24.32 14.87
N MET A 315 26.28 24.06 15.15
CA MET A 315 25.58 24.58 16.34
C MET A 315 26.00 23.88 17.64
N SER A 316 26.46 22.64 17.55
CA SER A 316 26.71 21.76 18.70
C SER A 316 28.20 21.49 18.98
N GLY A 317 29.08 21.87 18.05
CA GLY A 317 30.50 21.49 18.01
C GLY A 317 30.72 20.03 17.58
N ARG A 318 31.90 19.45 17.87
CA ARG A 318 32.22 18.03 17.53
C ARG A 318 31.39 16.97 18.27
N ARG A 319 30.42 17.37 19.10
CA ARG A 319 29.51 16.46 19.81
C ARG A 319 28.15 16.54 19.14
N GLY A 320 27.94 15.78 18.07
CA GLY A 320 26.67 15.73 17.34
C GLY A 320 25.47 15.55 18.29
N ARG A 321 24.74 16.65 18.51
CA ARG A 321 23.53 16.73 19.34
C ARG A 321 22.30 16.79 18.43
N ASN A 322 21.22 16.11 18.81
CA ASN A 322 19.94 16.29 18.13
C ASN A 322 19.34 17.68 18.48
N LYS A 323 18.36 18.12 17.69
CA LYS A 323 17.66 19.40 17.90
C LYS A 323 17.17 19.60 19.33
N GLU A 324 16.61 18.56 19.94
CA GLU A 324 16.09 18.62 21.32
C GLU A 324 17.20 18.88 22.35
N ALA A 325 18.37 18.25 22.19
CA ALA A 325 19.53 18.50 23.05
C ALA A 325 20.17 19.87 22.81
N LEU A 326 20.05 20.44 21.60
CA LEU A 326 20.44 21.82 21.32
C LEU A 326 19.53 22.81 22.06
N LEU A 327 18.20 22.63 21.94
CA LEU A 327 17.22 23.46 22.65
C LEU A 327 17.37 23.35 24.16
N ALA A 328 17.66 22.16 24.69
CA ALA A 328 17.91 21.97 26.13
C ALA A 328 19.17 22.68 26.65
N ALA A 329 20.11 23.02 25.76
CA ALA A 329 21.38 23.68 26.09
C ALA A 329 21.50 25.09 25.51
N VAL A 330 20.37 25.70 25.12
CA VAL A 330 20.31 26.97 24.37
C VAL A 330 20.98 28.14 25.10
N ASP A 331 20.90 28.18 26.43
CA ASP A 331 21.53 29.24 27.25
C ASP A 331 23.06 29.24 27.13
N SER A 332 23.65 28.05 26.92
CA SER A 332 25.09 27.84 26.80
C SER A 332 25.56 27.74 25.34
N TRP A 333 24.74 28.20 24.38
CA TRP A 333 25.06 28.08 22.96
C TRP A 333 26.23 28.97 22.57
N ALA A 334 27.29 28.34 22.07
CA ALA A 334 28.49 28.99 21.59
C ALA A 334 29.00 28.31 20.32
N VAL A 335 29.66 29.08 19.45
CA VAL A 335 30.17 28.63 18.15
C VAL A 335 31.64 28.97 17.99
N SER A 336 32.38 28.11 17.30
CA SER A 336 33.76 28.36 16.90
C SER A 336 33.78 29.09 15.57
N THR A 337 34.71 30.04 15.44
CA THR A 337 34.82 30.88 14.25
C THR A 337 36.23 30.89 13.70
N THR A 338 36.34 31.29 12.43
CA THR A 338 37.59 31.53 11.71
C THR A 338 37.60 32.94 11.13
N ARG A 339 38.77 33.37 10.66
CA ARG A 339 38.93 34.70 10.04
C ARG A 339 38.08 34.83 8.77
N TRP A 340 37.57 36.03 8.51
CA TRP A 340 36.85 36.34 7.27
C TRP A 340 37.67 36.09 6.02
N SER A 341 38.92 36.54 6.05
CA SER A 341 39.85 36.40 4.95
C SER A 341 41.29 36.48 5.44
N ALA A 342 42.20 35.91 4.66
CA ALA A 342 43.64 35.96 4.91
C ALA A 342 44.41 36.13 3.59
N PRO A 343 45.48 36.94 3.57
CA PRO A 343 46.31 37.10 2.39
C PRO A 343 47.05 35.81 2.04
N GLU A 344 47.14 35.53 0.74
CA GLU A 344 47.94 34.45 0.20
C GLU A 344 49.24 34.99 -0.38
N PHE A 345 50.33 34.37 0.05
CA PHE A 345 51.69 34.69 -0.33
C PHE A 345 52.36 33.52 -1.04
N LYS A 346 53.20 33.90 -1.99
CA LYS A 346 54.17 33.07 -2.67
C LYS A 346 55.55 33.50 -2.20
N PHE A 347 56.37 32.50 -1.90
CA PHE A 347 57.71 32.64 -1.38
C PHE A 347 58.70 32.22 -2.45
N ILE A 348 59.63 33.11 -2.78
CA ILE A 348 60.67 32.88 -3.78
C ILE A 348 62.02 32.86 -3.06
N THR A 349 62.71 31.74 -3.21
CA THR A 349 64.02 31.48 -2.59
C THR A 349 65.03 31.10 -3.67
N GLU A 350 66.32 31.10 -3.34
CA GLU A 350 67.39 30.69 -4.28
C GLU A 350 67.27 29.21 -4.70
N ILE A 351 66.62 28.37 -3.87
CA ILE A 351 66.52 26.91 -4.04
C ILE A 351 65.17 26.52 -4.68
N GLY A 352 64.18 27.43 -4.70
CA GLY A 352 62.90 27.21 -5.36
C GLY A 352 61.75 28.10 -4.86
N THR A 353 60.59 27.92 -5.47
CA THR A 353 59.36 28.66 -5.14
C THR A 353 58.37 27.77 -4.38
N PHE A 354 57.78 28.33 -3.32
CA PHE A 354 56.71 27.72 -2.52
C PHE A 354 55.49 28.66 -2.47
N SER A 355 54.29 28.12 -2.46
CA SER A 355 53.04 28.89 -2.40
C SER A 355 52.15 28.37 -1.30
N GLN A 356 51.52 29.28 -0.55
CA GLN A 356 50.54 28.89 0.49
C GLN A 356 49.32 28.15 -0.09
N THR A 357 49.04 28.30 -1.39
CA THR A 357 47.99 27.52 -2.09
C THR A 357 48.28 26.02 -2.15
N THR A 358 49.51 25.60 -1.86
CA THR A 358 49.93 24.19 -1.81
C THR A 358 49.96 23.60 -0.40
N CYS A 359 49.52 24.34 0.61
CA CYS A 359 49.41 23.84 1.99
C CYS A 359 48.36 22.74 2.08
N THR A 360 48.80 21.48 1.99
CA THR A 360 47.95 20.28 2.02
C THR A 360 48.18 19.41 3.26
N TYR A 361 47.13 18.79 3.78
CA TYR A 361 47.24 17.76 4.83
C TYR A 361 47.69 16.43 4.19
N ALA A 362 48.78 15.80 4.67
CA ALA A 362 49.02 14.36 4.45
C ALA A 362 48.60 13.55 5.66
N ASP A 363 48.00 12.39 5.36
CA ASP A 363 47.94 11.12 6.08
C ASP A 363 47.67 11.09 7.60
N SER A 364 47.28 9.91 8.06
CA SER A 364 46.67 9.59 9.36
C SER A 364 47.42 10.04 10.62
N ASP A 365 48.63 10.56 10.47
CA ASP A 365 49.57 10.84 11.54
C ASP A 365 49.66 12.36 11.84
N GLY A 366 48.90 13.19 11.10
CA GLY A 366 48.79 14.63 11.33
C GLY A 366 49.99 15.45 10.85
N THR A 367 50.88 14.85 10.05
CA THR A 367 52.03 15.51 9.44
C THR A 367 51.68 16.07 8.07
N MET A 368 51.71 17.39 7.92
CA MET A 368 51.51 18.07 6.62
C MET A 368 52.46 17.50 5.55
N ASP A 369 51.93 17.13 4.37
CA ASP A 369 52.75 16.66 3.23
C ASP A 369 53.43 17.88 2.64
N PHE A 370 54.74 17.93 2.70
CA PHE A 370 55.49 18.98 2.02
C PHE A 370 56.06 18.52 0.69
N GLY A 371 55.84 17.26 0.26
CA GLY A 371 56.03 16.73 -1.10
C GLY A 371 57.37 17.00 -1.81
N ARG A 372 58.36 17.59 -1.15
CA ARG A 372 59.62 18.05 -1.75
C ARG A 372 60.87 17.59 -1.02
N CYS A 373 60.78 17.19 0.25
CA CYS A 373 61.94 16.64 0.96
C CYS A 373 62.13 15.13 0.74
N ASP A 374 61.09 14.40 0.31
CA ASP A 374 61.18 12.94 0.10
C ASP A 374 61.63 12.54 -1.31
N SER A 375 61.66 13.47 -2.27
CA SER A 375 61.88 13.15 -3.70
C SER A 375 63.11 13.78 -4.35
N ALA A 376 63.94 14.51 -3.60
CA ALA A 376 65.11 15.19 -4.15
C ALA A 376 66.39 14.70 -3.46
N GLU A 377 67.26 14.02 -4.20
CA GLU A 377 68.61 13.59 -3.78
C GLU A 377 69.56 14.77 -3.43
N SER A 378 69.07 16.01 -3.37
CA SER A 378 69.88 17.24 -3.38
C SER A 378 69.65 18.23 -2.24
N TRP A 379 68.81 17.93 -1.25
CA TRP A 379 68.58 18.83 -0.10
C TRP A 379 69.43 18.39 1.09
N ASP A 380 70.22 19.29 1.66
CA ASP A 380 70.89 19.03 2.93
C ASP A 380 69.85 18.94 4.06
N THR A 381 70.07 18.06 5.05
CA THR A 381 69.13 17.81 6.16
C THR A 381 68.71 19.08 6.92
N TYR A 382 69.52 20.13 6.86
CA TYR A 382 69.28 21.41 7.51
C TYR A 382 68.32 22.32 6.72
N GLU A 383 68.47 22.39 5.40
CA GLU A 383 67.58 23.18 4.52
C GLU A 383 66.14 22.64 4.54
N CYS A 384 65.99 21.32 4.60
CA CYS A 384 64.66 20.72 4.74
C CYS A 384 64.01 21.03 6.11
N SER A 385 64.79 21.08 7.19
CA SER A 385 64.29 21.43 8.53
C SER A 385 63.77 22.87 8.58
N ASP A 386 64.52 23.79 7.99
CA ASP A 386 64.20 25.20 7.88
C ASP A 386 62.98 25.45 6.99
N PHE A 387 62.93 24.79 5.84
CA PHE A 387 61.77 24.84 4.95
C PHE A 387 60.50 24.26 5.61
N SER A 388 60.62 23.15 6.35
CA SER A 388 59.49 22.57 7.10
C SER A 388 58.98 23.53 8.18
N THR A 389 59.89 24.21 8.88
CA THR A 389 59.56 25.19 9.93
C THR A 389 58.84 26.40 9.35
N LEU A 390 59.35 26.96 8.24
CA LEU A 390 58.69 28.04 7.53
C LEU A 390 57.31 27.60 7.02
N SER A 391 57.24 26.45 6.36
CA SER A 391 56.00 25.97 5.76
C SER A 391 54.91 25.74 6.81
N LYS A 392 55.25 25.19 7.98
CA LYS A 392 54.32 25.03 9.12
C LYS A 392 53.73 26.35 9.59
N TYR A 393 54.54 27.40 9.68
CA TYR A 393 54.08 28.73 10.11
C TYR A 393 53.34 29.48 9.00
N ALA A 394 53.89 29.47 7.78
CA ALA A 394 53.28 30.09 6.60
C ALA A 394 51.92 29.47 6.28
N CYS A 395 51.73 28.16 6.48
CA CYS A 395 50.43 27.51 6.29
C CYS A 395 49.39 27.89 7.35
N GLN A 396 49.75 28.64 8.40
CA GLN A 396 48.79 29.29 9.32
C GLN A 396 48.27 30.63 8.76
N LEU A 397 48.67 31.02 7.54
CA LEU A 397 48.24 32.24 6.86
C LEU A 397 48.38 33.51 7.74
N PRO A 398 49.58 33.77 8.30
CA PRO A 398 49.83 34.98 9.08
C PRO A 398 49.79 36.23 8.17
N PRO A 399 49.45 37.41 8.72
CA PRO A 399 49.62 38.66 7.99
C PRO A 399 51.11 38.91 7.69
N GLU A 400 51.40 39.71 6.64
CA GLU A 400 52.76 39.91 6.14
C GLU A 400 53.74 40.41 7.20
N ASN A 401 53.29 41.29 8.11
CA ASN A 401 54.12 41.80 9.20
C ASN A 401 54.58 40.71 10.16
N ALA A 402 53.67 39.84 10.61
CA ALA A 402 53.97 38.72 11.49
C ALA A 402 54.80 37.64 10.78
N LEU A 403 54.64 37.51 9.45
CA LEU A 403 55.46 36.66 8.62
C LEU A 403 56.90 37.16 8.54
N ARG A 404 57.10 38.47 8.30
CA ARG A 404 58.41 39.12 8.27
C ARG A 404 59.09 39.10 9.65
N GLU A 405 58.34 39.33 10.72
CA GLU A 405 58.86 39.23 12.08
C GLU A 405 59.33 37.81 12.40
N TYR A 406 58.55 36.80 12.00
CA TYR A 406 58.93 35.40 12.18
C TYR A 406 60.18 35.00 11.37
N LEU A 407 60.31 35.51 10.13
CA LEU A 407 61.49 35.34 9.28
C LEU A 407 62.74 35.99 9.87
N ASN A 408 62.61 37.16 10.49
CA ASN A 408 63.74 37.90 11.07
C ASN A 408 64.26 37.29 12.39
N ASN A 409 63.53 36.35 13.00
CA ASN A 409 63.98 35.71 14.23
C ASN A 409 64.93 34.54 13.92
N GLU A 410 66.23 34.80 14.03
CA GLU A 410 67.30 33.82 13.77
C GLU A 410 67.17 32.52 14.58
N SER A 411 66.52 32.55 15.74
CA SER A 411 66.34 31.36 16.59
C SER A 411 65.42 30.29 16.01
N HIS A 412 64.64 30.63 14.98
CA HIS A 412 63.75 29.69 14.30
C HIS A 412 64.45 28.85 13.22
N TRP A 413 65.64 29.27 12.79
CA TRP A 413 66.35 28.71 11.63
C TRP A 413 67.64 28.03 12.05
N TYR A 414 67.97 26.94 11.39
CA TYR A 414 69.28 26.29 11.48
C TYR A 414 70.32 27.11 10.70
N ASP A 415 69.93 27.64 9.53
CA ASP A 415 70.69 28.63 8.77
C ASP A 415 69.82 29.88 8.55
N SER A 416 70.17 31.01 9.13
CA SER A 416 69.39 32.25 8.99
C SER A 416 69.70 33.03 7.70
N SER A 417 70.72 32.63 6.93
CA SER A 417 71.22 33.40 5.79
C SER A 417 70.21 33.57 4.64
N TRP A 418 69.27 32.64 4.51
CA TRP A 418 68.22 32.68 3.49
C TRP A 418 66.97 33.46 3.93
N ALA A 419 66.68 33.52 5.23
CA ALA A 419 65.40 34.00 5.75
C ALA A 419 65.15 35.50 5.49
N THR A 420 66.21 36.31 5.55
CA THR A 420 66.13 37.77 5.30
C THR A 420 66.13 38.14 3.81
N ASN A 421 66.63 37.25 2.94
CA ASN A 421 66.75 37.50 1.50
C ASN A 421 65.57 36.95 0.69
N MET A 422 64.59 36.34 1.36
CA MET A 422 63.42 35.76 0.72
C MET A 422 62.49 36.84 0.15
N GLU A 423 62.07 36.67 -1.10
CA GLU A 423 61.04 37.49 -1.71
C GLU A 423 59.65 36.93 -1.40
N ILE A 424 58.77 37.80 -0.88
CA ILE A 424 57.39 37.48 -0.54
C ILE A 424 56.50 38.25 -1.51
N GLU A 425 55.81 37.52 -2.38
CA GLU A 425 54.89 38.05 -3.37
C GLU A 425 53.45 37.74 -2.93
N ARG A 426 52.59 38.75 -2.82
CA ARG A 426 51.16 38.52 -2.58
C ARG A 426 50.51 38.05 -3.88
N ILE A 427 49.92 36.86 -3.85
CA ILE A 427 49.32 36.22 -5.04
C ILE A 427 47.80 36.20 -5.02
N GLY A 428 47.18 36.45 -3.87
CA GLY A 428 45.73 36.42 -3.75
C GLY A 428 45.22 36.68 -2.33
N GLN A 429 43.95 36.37 -2.17
CA GLN A 429 43.23 36.40 -0.91
C GLN A 429 42.46 35.10 -0.76
N ARG A 430 42.58 34.49 0.42
CA ARG A 430 41.76 33.36 0.80
C ARG A 430 40.58 33.84 1.63
N CYS A 431 39.38 33.45 1.23
CA CYS A 431 38.15 33.76 1.95
C CYS A 431 37.82 32.68 2.97
N GLY A 432 36.93 33.02 3.92
CA GLY A 432 36.27 32.09 4.82
C GLY A 432 35.76 30.88 4.06
N ASP A 433 36.43 29.74 4.20
CA ASP A 433 36.10 28.50 3.52
C ASP A 433 35.80 27.42 4.56
N ASN A 434 34.84 26.55 4.25
CA ASN A 434 34.62 25.34 5.01
C ASN A 434 35.65 24.30 4.57
N ALA A 435 36.70 24.11 5.39
CA ALA A 435 37.47 22.87 5.34
C ALA A 435 37.60 22.31 6.76
N THR A 436 36.45 22.08 7.42
CA THR A 436 36.40 20.94 8.36
C THR A 436 36.24 19.61 7.62
N SER A 437 35.92 19.62 6.31
CA SER A 437 36.24 18.53 5.37
C SER A 437 37.18 19.04 4.28
N MET A 438 38.40 18.49 4.24
CA MET A 438 38.99 17.90 3.04
C MET A 438 38.32 18.28 1.70
N THR A 439 38.47 19.52 1.22
CA THR A 439 37.96 19.91 -0.10
C THR A 439 38.90 19.40 -1.19
N TYR A 440 38.36 18.64 -2.14
CA TYR A 440 39.08 18.16 -3.31
C TYR A 440 39.22 19.35 -4.28
N GLY A 441 40.35 20.06 -4.23
CA GLY A 441 40.62 21.14 -5.19
C GLY A 441 40.70 20.61 -6.63
N GLU A 442 40.76 21.50 -7.63
CA GLU A 442 40.93 21.14 -9.05
C GLU A 442 42.18 20.27 -9.33
N THR A 443 43.13 20.23 -8.37
CA THR A 443 44.38 19.46 -8.39
C THR A 443 44.32 18.13 -7.63
N GLY A 444 43.19 17.80 -6.99
CA GLY A 444 42.98 16.55 -6.24
C GLY A 444 43.64 16.46 -4.87
N LYS A 445 43.86 17.59 -4.18
CA LYS A 445 44.48 17.63 -2.82
C LYS A 445 43.66 18.46 -1.82
N TYR A 446 43.77 18.11 -0.53
CA TYR A 446 43.07 18.72 0.61
C TYR A 446 43.75 20.00 1.11
N VAL A 447 43.02 21.11 1.30
CA VAL A 447 43.59 22.43 1.66
C VAL A 447 43.45 22.73 3.16
N ASN A 448 44.45 23.39 3.78
CA ASN A 448 44.45 23.74 5.22
C ASN A 448 43.36 24.77 5.61
N PRO A 449 42.51 24.58 6.64
CA PRO A 449 41.53 25.58 7.09
C PRO A 449 42.15 26.87 7.65
N LEU A 450 41.38 27.97 7.63
CA LEU A 450 41.77 29.24 8.23
C LEU A 450 41.89 29.16 9.76
N VAL A 451 42.76 29.98 10.34
CA VAL A 451 43.02 30.03 11.79
C VAL A 451 41.74 30.36 12.56
N SER A 452 41.47 29.57 13.60
CA SER A 452 40.35 29.82 14.51
C SER A 452 40.55 31.14 15.28
N THR A 453 39.52 31.98 15.31
CA THR A 453 39.52 33.25 16.04
C THR A 453 38.97 33.13 17.46
N GLY A 454 38.50 31.94 17.85
CA GLY A 454 37.97 31.67 19.19
C GLY A 454 36.59 30.98 19.16
N THR A 455 35.99 30.92 20.34
CA THR A 455 34.62 30.43 20.56
C THR A 455 33.82 31.53 21.26
N TYR A 456 32.67 31.88 20.69
CA TYR A 456 31.86 33.02 21.12
C TYR A 456 30.46 32.56 21.52
N THR A 457 29.92 33.17 22.58
CA THR A 457 28.55 32.92 23.03
C THR A 457 27.56 33.68 22.14
N ILE A 458 26.43 33.04 21.82
CA ILE A 458 25.43 33.64 20.93
C ILE A 458 24.34 34.30 21.76
N ASP A 459 24.01 35.55 21.46
CA ASP A 459 22.88 36.29 22.05
C ASP A 459 21.59 36.08 21.22
N HIS A 460 21.67 36.37 19.92
CA HIS A 460 20.56 36.19 18.98
C HIS A 460 21.08 35.94 17.56
N CYS A 461 20.20 35.66 16.60
CA CYS A 461 20.58 35.59 15.19
C CYS A 461 19.71 36.49 14.31
N LEU A 462 20.26 36.86 13.16
CA LEU A 462 19.57 37.54 12.08
C LEU A 462 19.50 36.58 10.89
N SER A 463 18.29 36.20 10.51
CA SER A 463 18.03 35.20 9.48
C SER A 463 17.54 35.83 8.19
N GLN A 464 18.22 35.51 7.09
CA GLN A 464 17.76 35.88 5.76
C GLN A 464 16.56 35.01 5.35
N THR A 465 15.46 35.65 4.95
CA THR A 465 14.30 34.98 4.35
C THR A 465 14.50 34.83 2.85
N VAL A 466 14.20 33.66 2.31
CA VAL A 466 14.26 33.35 0.87
C VAL A 466 12.93 32.70 0.48
N ASP A 467 12.54 32.76 -0.79
CA ASP A 467 11.35 32.06 -1.25
C ASP A 467 11.52 30.53 -1.17
N ASP A 468 10.49 29.83 -0.68
CA ASP A 468 10.43 28.38 -0.74
C ASP A 468 10.45 27.88 -2.20
N ARG A 469 11.27 26.87 -2.49
CA ARG A 469 11.43 26.30 -3.85
C ARG A 469 10.98 24.85 -3.95
N CYS A 470 10.16 24.37 -3.01
CA CYS A 470 9.57 23.05 -3.09
C CYS A 470 8.55 22.98 -4.23
N GLN A 471 8.49 21.83 -4.89
CA GLN A 471 7.69 21.63 -6.10
C GLN A 471 6.67 20.51 -5.93
N LEU A 472 5.48 20.72 -6.49
CA LEU A 472 4.55 19.65 -6.83
C LEU A 472 4.71 19.40 -8.33
N ILE A 473 5.16 18.20 -8.68
CA ILE A 473 5.48 17.81 -10.05
C ILE A 473 4.47 16.75 -10.49
N PHE A 474 4.06 16.80 -11.76
CA PHE A 474 3.25 15.73 -12.35
C PHE A 474 3.93 15.15 -13.60
N SER A 475 3.63 13.89 -13.89
CA SER A 475 4.13 13.17 -15.05
C SER A 475 3.03 12.91 -16.06
N LEU A 476 3.04 13.69 -17.16
CA LEU A 476 2.08 13.53 -18.25
C LEU A 476 2.12 12.11 -18.88
N PRO A 477 3.28 11.46 -19.13
CA PRO A 477 3.33 10.11 -19.67
C PRO A 477 2.60 9.09 -18.79
N ILE A 478 2.78 9.17 -17.46
CA ILE A 478 2.12 8.28 -16.51
C ILE A 478 0.60 8.51 -16.53
N CYS A 479 0.16 9.78 -16.52
CA CYS A 479 -1.25 10.11 -16.65
C CYS A 479 -1.87 9.54 -17.94
N LEU A 480 -1.17 9.66 -19.08
CA LEU A 480 -1.62 9.10 -20.36
C LEU A 480 -1.70 7.57 -20.33
N ILE A 481 -0.72 6.88 -19.74
CA ILE A 481 -0.75 5.42 -19.57
C ILE A 481 -1.97 5.00 -18.75
N VAL A 482 -2.25 5.70 -17.64
CA VAL A 482 -3.41 5.43 -16.79
C VAL A 482 -4.72 5.69 -17.51
N ILE A 483 -4.82 6.77 -18.30
CA ILE A 483 -5.98 7.07 -19.15
C ILE A 483 -6.19 5.95 -20.18
N ILE A 484 -5.14 5.51 -20.89
CA ILE A 484 -5.21 4.41 -21.85
C ILE A 484 -5.68 3.11 -21.19
N CYS A 485 -5.11 2.76 -20.03
CA CYS A 485 -5.53 1.58 -19.27
C CYS A 485 -7.01 1.66 -18.88
N ASN A 486 -7.48 2.83 -18.42
CA ASN A 486 -8.88 3.04 -18.08
C ASN A 486 -9.80 3.01 -19.31
N MET A 487 -9.38 3.54 -20.47
CA MET A 487 -10.11 3.42 -21.73
C MET A 487 -10.28 1.96 -22.16
N ILE A 488 -9.21 1.17 -22.09
CA ILE A 488 -9.25 -0.28 -22.37
C ILE A 488 -10.26 -0.96 -21.43
N LYS A 489 -10.20 -0.65 -20.12
CA LYS A 489 -11.14 -1.21 -19.14
C LYS A 489 -12.58 -0.86 -19.45
N VAL A 490 -12.87 0.41 -19.67
CA VAL A 490 -14.22 0.90 -20.00
C VAL A 490 -14.74 0.23 -21.28
N GLY A 491 -13.92 0.17 -22.33
CA GLY A 491 -14.26 -0.54 -23.57
C GLY A 491 -14.55 -2.02 -23.32
N CYS A 492 -13.71 -2.72 -22.56
CA CYS A 492 -13.94 -4.10 -22.19
C CYS A 492 -15.22 -4.30 -21.36
N MET A 493 -15.55 -3.38 -20.45
CA MET A 493 -16.77 -3.44 -19.63
C MET A 493 -18.03 -3.23 -20.47
N PHE A 494 -18.05 -2.27 -21.40
CA PHE A 494 -19.17 -2.10 -22.33
C PHE A 494 -19.32 -3.31 -23.27
N LEU A 495 -18.22 -3.87 -23.77
CA LEU A 495 -18.25 -5.09 -24.58
C LEU A 495 -18.68 -6.33 -23.78
N ALA A 496 -18.39 -6.36 -22.47
CA ALA A 496 -18.85 -7.40 -21.55
C ALA A 496 -20.34 -7.22 -21.16
N ALA A 497 -20.84 -5.99 -21.16
CA ALA A 497 -22.26 -5.71 -20.99
C ALA A 497 -23.06 -6.16 -22.22
N ASN A 498 -22.47 -6.19 -23.41
CA ASN A 498 -23.10 -6.70 -24.63
C ASN A 498 -22.86 -8.22 -24.82
N ASP A 499 -23.14 -9.01 -23.79
CA ASP A 499 -23.02 -10.47 -23.78
C ASP A 499 -24.37 -11.12 -24.05
N ASP A 500 -24.47 -11.84 -25.17
CA ASP A 500 -25.73 -12.43 -25.67
C ASP A 500 -26.07 -13.79 -25.02
N ARG A 501 -25.22 -14.29 -24.10
CA ARG A 501 -25.44 -15.60 -23.46
C ARG A 501 -26.75 -15.61 -22.67
N LYS A 502 -27.61 -16.60 -22.96
CA LYS A 502 -28.80 -16.93 -22.18
C LYS A 502 -28.44 -17.72 -20.91
N GLU A 503 -29.27 -17.62 -19.87
CA GLU A 503 -29.09 -18.19 -18.51
C GLU A 503 -27.64 -18.29 -17.98
N ILE A 504 -27.10 -17.20 -17.40
CA ILE A 504 -25.74 -17.15 -16.82
C ILE A 504 -25.81 -17.33 -15.31
N PHE A 505 -24.90 -18.10 -14.72
CA PHE A 505 -24.87 -18.34 -13.28
C PHE A 505 -23.88 -17.45 -12.55
N LEU A 506 -24.30 -16.20 -12.28
CA LEU A 506 -23.50 -15.24 -11.52
C LEU A 506 -23.60 -15.50 -10.01
N THR A 507 -24.76 -15.94 -9.53
CA THR A 507 -25.03 -16.29 -8.14
C THR A 507 -25.45 -17.76 -8.02
N ILE A 508 -25.40 -18.31 -6.80
CA ILE A 508 -25.93 -19.66 -6.54
C ILE A 508 -27.43 -19.71 -6.79
N GLY A 509 -28.18 -18.64 -6.49
CA GLY A 509 -29.60 -18.58 -6.78
C GLY A 509 -29.92 -18.62 -8.27
N ASP A 510 -29.10 -18.03 -9.14
CA ASP A 510 -29.28 -18.15 -10.60
C ASP A 510 -29.23 -19.62 -11.05
N ALA A 511 -28.29 -20.37 -10.47
CA ALA A 511 -28.13 -21.79 -10.74
C ALA A 511 -29.30 -22.60 -10.17
N MET A 512 -29.67 -22.37 -8.91
CA MET A 512 -30.82 -23.03 -8.27
C MET A 512 -32.12 -22.76 -9.02
N SER A 513 -32.36 -21.52 -9.45
CA SER A 513 -33.56 -21.16 -10.20
C SER A 513 -33.63 -21.92 -11.53
N SER A 514 -32.52 -22.02 -12.25
CA SER A 514 -32.47 -22.78 -13.52
C SER A 514 -32.61 -24.28 -13.29
N PHE A 515 -31.95 -24.86 -12.28
CA PHE A 515 -32.06 -26.29 -11.97
C PHE A 515 -33.42 -26.69 -11.43
N LEU A 516 -34.09 -25.86 -10.62
CA LEU A 516 -35.44 -26.13 -10.16
C LEU A 516 -36.48 -26.07 -11.27
N LYS A 517 -36.27 -25.18 -12.25
CA LYS A 517 -37.15 -25.06 -13.42
C LYS A 517 -36.93 -26.20 -14.41
N ASN A 518 -35.68 -26.57 -14.65
CA ASN A 518 -35.28 -27.67 -15.51
C ASN A 518 -34.24 -28.53 -14.77
N PRO A 519 -34.65 -29.57 -14.05
CA PRO A 519 -33.73 -30.46 -13.33
C PRO A 519 -32.74 -31.14 -14.28
N ASP A 520 -31.50 -31.29 -13.82
CA ASP A 520 -30.41 -31.85 -14.62
C ASP A 520 -30.38 -33.38 -14.52
N PRO A 521 -30.61 -34.11 -15.63
CA PRO A 521 -30.73 -35.57 -15.61
C PRO A 521 -29.45 -36.26 -15.14
N THR A 522 -28.27 -35.65 -15.31
CA THR A 522 -26.99 -36.27 -14.92
C THR A 522 -26.77 -36.33 -13.41
N THR A 523 -27.59 -35.61 -12.63
CA THR A 523 -27.51 -35.52 -11.17
C THR A 523 -28.73 -36.07 -10.46
N ALA A 524 -29.68 -36.66 -11.21
CA ALA A 524 -30.84 -37.32 -10.63
C ALA A 524 -30.42 -38.42 -9.66
N HIS A 525 -31.16 -38.57 -8.56
CA HIS A 525 -30.92 -39.56 -7.50
C HIS A 525 -29.54 -39.47 -6.82
N ARG A 526 -28.94 -38.27 -6.79
CA ARG A 526 -27.64 -38.00 -6.12
C ARG A 526 -27.74 -36.88 -5.10
N CYS A 527 -28.86 -36.78 -4.39
CA CYS A 527 -29.20 -35.58 -3.61
C CYS A 527 -28.20 -35.28 -2.48
N TYR A 528 -27.38 -36.27 -2.11
CA TYR A 528 -26.35 -36.17 -1.08
C TYR A 528 -24.98 -35.64 -1.59
N LEU A 529 -24.84 -35.34 -2.89
CA LEU A 529 -23.54 -35.02 -3.48
C LEU A 529 -22.92 -33.73 -2.90
N SER A 530 -21.79 -33.86 -2.19
CA SER A 530 -20.98 -32.72 -1.72
C SER A 530 -19.79 -32.46 -2.65
N ARG A 531 -19.23 -31.24 -2.59
CA ARG A 531 -18.00 -30.90 -3.35
C ARG A 531 -16.86 -31.91 -3.12
N SER A 532 -16.68 -32.38 -1.88
CA SER A 532 -15.68 -33.39 -1.52
C SER A 532 -15.99 -34.77 -2.09
N GLY A 533 -17.28 -35.13 -2.22
CA GLY A 533 -17.73 -36.38 -2.81
C GLY A 533 -17.41 -36.48 -4.30
N VAL A 534 -17.53 -35.37 -5.04
CA VAL A 534 -17.19 -35.31 -6.48
C VAL A 534 -15.70 -35.58 -6.73
N ASN A 535 -14.82 -35.01 -5.90
CA ASN A 535 -13.37 -35.21 -6.01
C ASN A 535 -12.90 -36.63 -5.65
N SER A 536 -13.72 -37.40 -4.94
CA SER A 536 -13.36 -38.72 -4.41
C SER A 536 -13.94 -39.86 -5.26
N SER A 537 -14.64 -39.56 -6.36
CA SER A 537 -15.24 -40.56 -7.23
C SER A 537 -14.17 -41.24 -8.12
N PRO A 538 -14.21 -42.57 -8.30
CA PRO A 538 -13.23 -43.33 -9.10
C PRO A 538 -13.11 -42.89 -10.58
N ASP A 539 -14.13 -42.22 -11.11
CA ASP A 539 -14.11 -41.70 -12.49
C ASP A 539 -13.12 -40.54 -12.73
N SER A 540 -12.61 -39.92 -11.67
CA SER A 540 -11.66 -38.80 -11.80
C SER A 540 -10.25 -39.20 -12.26
N THR A 541 -9.94 -40.51 -12.29
CA THR A 541 -8.63 -41.04 -12.70
C THR A 541 -8.49 -41.46 -14.17
N HIS A 542 -9.57 -41.51 -14.96
CA HIS A 542 -9.46 -41.81 -16.40
C HIS A 542 -9.03 -40.57 -17.20
N ARG A 543 -7.71 -40.37 -17.27
CA ARG A 543 -7.06 -39.46 -18.23
C ARG A 543 -7.27 -39.96 -19.66
N GLY A 544 -7.84 -39.11 -20.52
CA GLY A 544 -7.27 -38.85 -21.85
C GLY A 544 -7.76 -39.65 -23.06
N GLY A 545 -8.89 -40.36 -23.02
CA GLY A 545 -9.46 -41.01 -24.20
C GLY A 545 -10.72 -40.33 -24.72
N SER A 546 -10.71 -39.82 -25.95
CA SER A 546 -11.91 -39.41 -26.68
C SER A 546 -12.66 -40.65 -27.18
N ILE A 547 -13.53 -41.21 -26.34
CA ILE A 547 -14.52 -42.20 -26.79
C ILE A 547 -15.85 -41.46 -27.03
N PRO A 548 -16.54 -41.68 -28.17
CA PRO A 548 -17.88 -41.15 -28.40
C PRO A 548 -18.83 -41.62 -27.30
N TYR A 549 -19.61 -40.68 -26.76
CA TYR A 549 -20.62 -40.90 -25.73
C TYR A 549 -21.78 -41.70 -26.32
N ASP A 550 -21.95 -42.96 -25.92
CA ASP A 550 -23.14 -43.77 -26.18
C ASP A 550 -23.98 -43.85 -24.89
N PRO A 551 -25.18 -43.24 -24.83
CA PRO A 551 -25.99 -43.17 -23.61
C PRO A 551 -26.62 -44.50 -23.17
N ALA A 552 -26.42 -45.60 -23.90
CA ALA A 552 -27.17 -46.85 -23.67
C ALA A 552 -26.47 -47.92 -22.80
N GLU A 553 -25.19 -47.77 -22.42
CA GLU A 553 -24.41 -48.93 -21.96
C GLU A 553 -23.64 -48.79 -20.63
N HIS A 554 -23.91 -47.78 -19.80
CA HIS A 554 -23.32 -47.71 -18.45
C HIS A 554 -24.38 -47.97 -17.38
N ALA A 555 -24.23 -49.11 -16.71
CA ALA A 555 -24.89 -49.44 -15.47
C ALA A 555 -24.89 -48.21 -14.54
N SER A 556 -26.06 -47.87 -14.03
CA SER A 556 -26.28 -46.82 -13.02
C SER A 556 -25.14 -46.83 -12.01
N PRO A 557 -24.35 -45.75 -11.86
CA PRO A 557 -23.26 -45.73 -10.89
C PRO A 557 -23.86 -46.03 -9.52
N LEU A 558 -23.34 -47.05 -8.83
CA LEU A 558 -23.84 -47.47 -7.52
C LEU A 558 -24.10 -46.24 -6.63
N ILE A 559 -25.37 -46.00 -6.34
CA ILE A 559 -25.81 -45.00 -5.37
C ILE A 559 -25.31 -45.51 -4.01
N THR A 560 -24.31 -44.83 -3.44
CA THR A 560 -23.81 -45.17 -2.10
C THR A 560 -24.52 -44.26 -1.09
N PRO A 561 -25.56 -44.76 -0.41
CA PRO A 561 -26.31 -43.95 0.53
C PRO A 561 -25.44 -43.55 1.72
N ARG A 562 -25.61 -42.34 2.24
CA ARG A 562 -24.77 -41.78 3.32
C ARG A 562 -25.59 -41.07 4.38
N ILE A 563 -25.02 -41.02 5.59
CA ILE A 563 -25.58 -40.31 6.76
C ILE A 563 -25.22 -38.83 6.67
N LEU A 564 -26.10 -37.91 7.09
CA LEU A 564 -25.82 -36.46 7.09
C LEU A 564 -24.51 -36.11 7.82
N PRO A 565 -23.70 -35.20 7.25
CA PRO A 565 -22.47 -34.77 7.89
C PRO A 565 -22.78 -33.98 9.18
N GLY A 566 -21.83 -34.00 10.11
CA GLY A 566 -21.86 -33.08 11.26
C GLY A 566 -21.84 -31.61 10.84
N ARG A 567 -22.23 -30.71 11.76
CA ARG A 567 -22.18 -29.26 11.51
C ARG A 567 -20.77 -28.83 11.15
N ARG A 568 -20.65 -28.05 10.09
CA ARG A 568 -19.38 -27.59 9.51
C ARG A 568 -19.12 -26.12 9.84
N MET A 569 -17.89 -25.67 9.62
CA MET A 569 -17.47 -24.28 9.86
C MET A 569 -17.37 -23.51 8.55
N TRP A 570 -17.51 -22.18 8.58
CA TRP A 570 -17.40 -21.33 7.39
C TRP A 570 -16.07 -21.51 6.66
N MET A 571 -14.95 -21.76 7.37
CA MET A 571 -13.67 -22.08 6.74
C MET A 571 -13.76 -23.25 5.75
N GLN A 572 -14.62 -24.23 6.01
CA GLN A 572 -14.77 -25.43 5.18
C GLN A 572 -15.56 -25.18 3.88
N ALA A 573 -16.14 -23.98 3.71
CA ALA A 573 -16.70 -23.55 2.42
C ALA A 573 -15.61 -23.40 1.33
N VAL A 574 -14.37 -23.16 1.76
CA VAL A 574 -13.22 -22.91 0.89
C VAL A 574 -12.28 -24.11 0.94
N SER A 575 -11.65 -24.44 -0.18
CA SER A 575 -10.65 -25.52 -0.20
C SER A 575 -9.42 -25.14 0.64
N VAL A 576 -8.82 -26.14 1.30
CA VAL A 576 -7.59 -25.98 2.07
C VAL A 576 -6.50 -25.30 1.24
N GLY A 577 -6.33 -25.69 -0.03
CA GLY A 577 -5.35 -25.08 -0.93
C GLY A 577 -5.55 -23.57 -1.18
N ARG A 578 -6.79 -23.08 -1.23
CA ARG A 578 -7.07 -21.64 -1.38
C ARG A 578 -6.78 -20.89 -0.09
N TRP A 579 -7.11 -21.48 1.07
CA TRP A 579 -6.73 -20.95 2.38
C TRP A 579 -5.21 -20.89 2.55
N THR A 580 -4.49 -21.98 2.26
CA THR A 580 -3.04 -22.03 2.42
C THR A 580 -2.36 -20.99 1.54
N LEU A 581 -2.79 -20.83 0.28
CA LEU A 581 -2.24 -19.82 -0.62
C LEU A 581 -2.51 -18.40 -0.12
N ALA A 582 -3.73 -18.10 0.32
CA ALA A 582 -4.09 -16.78 0.82
C ALA A 582 -3.36 -16.44 2.13
N ILE A 583 -3.33 -17.36 3.09
CA ILE A 583 -2.63 -17.17 4.36
C ILE A 583 -1.13 -17.05 4.15
N LEU A 584 -0.52 -17.88 3.29
CA LEU A 584 0.89 -17.76 2.94
C LEU A 584 1.20 -16.37 2.34
N TRP A 585 0.34 -15.88 1.44
CA TRP A 585 0.50 -14.54 0.87
C TRP A 585 0.41 -13.44 1.93
N PHE A 586 -0.60 -13.50 2.81
CA PHE A 586 -0.78 -12.52 3.89
C PHE A 586 0.38 -12.56 4.90
N VAL A 587 0.83 -13.75 5.29
CA VAL A 587 1.96 -13.92 6.22
C VAL A 587 3.25 -13.40 5.59
N ILE A 588 3.52 -13.66 4.31
CA ILE A 588 4.68 -13.10 3.62
C ILE A 588 4.64 -11.57 3.64
N ILE A 589 3.49 -10.94 3.34
CA ILE A 589 3.34 -9.47 3.39
C ILE A 589 3.66 -8.96 4.79
N ILE A 590 3.11 -9.58 5.83
CA ILE A 590 3.35 -9.19 7.23
C ILE A 590 4.83 -9.35 7.62
N ILE A 591 5.46 -10.49 7.27
CA ILE A 591 6.87 -10.74 7.57
C ILE A 591 7.77 -9.72 6.85
N VAL A 592 7.57 -9.51 5.54
CA VAL A 592 8.36 -8.55 4.77
C VAL A 592 8.19 -7.14 5.32
N THR A 593 6.97 -6.75 5.68
CA THR A 593 6.68 -5.43 6.28
C THR A 593 7.31 -5.29 7.66
N ALA A 594 7.31 -6.34 8.48
CA ALA A 594 7.94 -6.34 9.79
C ALA A 594 9.48 -6.28 9.70
N ILE A 595 10.08 -7.00 8.75
CA ILE A 595 11.52 -6.92 8.45
C ILE A 595 11.88 -5.51 8.00
N PHE A 596 11.09 -4.94 7.08
CA PHE A 596 11.28 -3.56 6.62
C PHE A 596 11.19 -2.56 7.77
N LEU A 597 10.20 -2.71 8.67
CA LEU A 597 10.10 -1.89 9.87
C LEU A 597 11.30 -2.06 10.79
N SER A 598 11.80 -3.29 10.99
CA SER A 598 12.99 -3.55 11.80
C SER A 598 14.21 -2.82 11.24
N ILE A 599 14.46 -2.94 9.94
CA ILE A 599 15.56 -2.26 9.25
C ILE A 599 15.43 -0.74 9.38
N ALA A 600 14.22 -0.20 9.21
CA ALA A 600 13.92 1.22 9.37
C ALA A 600 14.23 1.71 10.80
N ILE A 601 13.82 0.97 11.83
CA ILE A 601 14.08 1.33 13.24
C ILE A 601 15.55 1.16 13.60
N ASP A 602 16.22 0.11 13.13
CA ASP A 602 17.67 -0.08 13.33
C ASP A 602 18.47 1.05 12.68
N GLY A 603 18.05 1.54 11.51
CA GLY A 603 18.61 2.72 10.87
C GLY A 603 18.50 3.97 11.75
N LEU A 604 17.31 4.25 12.29
CA LEU A 604 17.10 5.37 13.22
C LEU A 604 17.96 5.23 14.49
N ARG A 605 18.03 4.01 15.05
CA ARG A 605 18.83 3.71 16.24
C ARG A 605 20.32 3.93 16.01
N ASN A 606 20.86 3.46 14.88
CA ASN A 606 22.27 3.65 14.52
C ASN A 606 22.62 5.13 14.37
N ASN A 607 21.66 5.92 13.87
CA ASN A 607 21.76 7.37 13.73
C ASN A 607 21.42 8.16 15.01
N ARG A 608 21.20 7.47 16.14
CA ARG A 608 20.85 8.06 17.45
C ARG A 608 19.59 8.93 17.42
N VAL A 609 18.67 8.65 16.51
CA VAL A 609 17.36 9.31 16.42
C VAL A 609 16.38 8.62 17.38
N PRO A 610 15.62 9.36 18.19
CA PRO A 610 14.56 8.79 19.02
C PRO A 610 13.55 8.01 18.18
N TYR A 611 13.16 6.82 18.65
CA TYR A 611 12.33 5.85 17.92
C TYR A 611 11.09 5.38 18.70
N ASP A 612 10.77 6.07 19.81
CA ASP A 612 9.52 5.86 20.53
C ASP A 612 8.32 6.40 19.72
N LEU A 613 7.10 6.00 20.09
CA LEU A 613 5.90 6.31 19.31
C LEU A 613 5.67 7.82 19.14
N ASP A 614 6.03 8.65 20.13
CA ASP A 614 5.89 10.11 20.04
C ASP A 614 6.90 10.69 19.03
N ALA A 615 8.16 10.24 19.09
CA ALA A 615 9.18 10.62 18.10
C ALA A 615 8.81 10.19 16.67
N LEU A 616 8.35 8.95 16.48
CA LEU A 616 7.91 8.46 15.17
C LEU A 616 6.71 9.26 14.63
N TRP A 617 5.82 9.71 15.51
CA TRP A 617 4.71 10.58 15.15
C TRP A 617 5.19 11.98 14.72
N LYS A 618 6.20 12.54 15.40
CA LYS A 618 6.80 13.83 15.06
C LYS A 618 7.53 13.84 13.71
N ILE A 619 8.18 12.72 13.32
CA ILE A 619 8.72 12.56 11.95
C ILE A 619 7.59 12.68 10.92
N GLY A 620 6.43 12.12 11.24
CA GLY A 620 5.22 12.23 10.46
C GLY A 620 5.13 11.29 9.26
N PHE A 621 4.02 11.42 8.52
CA PHE A 621 3.74 10.63 7.34
C PHE A 621 4.41 11.24 6.11
N GLY A 622 5.06 10.40 5.30
CA GLY A 622 5.58 10.80 4.00
C GLY A 622 6.61 11.95 4.03
N THR A 623 7.28 12.20 5.16
CA THR A 623 8.30 13.26 5.27
C THR A 623 9.66 12.68 4.95
N PRO A 624 10.38 13.20 3.94
CA PRO A 624 11.78 12.84 3.77
C PRO A 624 12.60 13.50 4.88
N THR A 625 13.33 12.69 5.64
CA THR A 625 14.37 13.12 6.60
C THR A 625 15.67 12.44 6.21
N THR A 626 16.81 13.02 6.55
CA THR A 626 18.14 12.45 6.23
C THR A 626 18.28 11.02 6.77
N SER A 627 17.69 10.77 7.94
CA SER A 627 17.67 9.46 8.60
C SER A 627 16.61 8.48 8.08
N SER A 628 15.71 8.94 7.20
CA SER A 628 14.60 8.13 6.64
C SER A 628 14.69 7.95 5.12
N LEU A 629 15.87 8.12 4.53
CA LEU A 629 16.13 7.83 3.12
C LEU A 629 16.62 6.40 2.93
N VAL A 630 16.24 5.79 1.82
CA VAL A 630 16.73 4.48 1.39
C VAL A 630 18.07 4.66 0.68
N ALA A 631 19.12 4.01 1.19
CA ALA A 631 20.39 3.92 0.49
C ALA A 631 20.31 2.86 -0.61
N PHE A 632 20.50 3.26 -1.87
CA PHE A 632 20.55 2.32 -2.99
C PHE A 632 22.00 1.89 -3.26
N PRO A 633 22.26 0.61 -3.61
CA PRO A 633 23.63 0.08 -3.75
C PRO A 633 24.41 0.56 -4.98
N THR A 634 23.78 1.29 -5.91
CA THR A 634 24.37 1.67 -7.20
C THR A 634 24.54 3.18 -7.28
N ASP A 635 25.72 3.63 -7.70
CA ASP A 635 25.99 5.04 -8.03
C ASP A 635 25.05 5.50 -9.14
N GLY A 636 24.04 6.31 -8.77
CA GLY A 636 23.03 6.81 -9.68
C GLY A 636 21.76 5.95 -9.76
N THR A 637 20.83 6.20 -8.85
CA THR A 637 19.44 5.73 -8.95
C THR A 637 18.70 6.47 -10.06
N THR A 638 18.20 5.72 -11.04
CA THR A 638 17.31 6.30 -12.04
C THR A 638 15.94 6.63 -11.41
N VAL A 639 15.28 7.66 -11.93
CA VAL A 639 13.88 7.97 -11.57
C VAL A 639 12.99 6.74 -11.68
N ALA A 640 13.13 5.97 -12.77
CA ALA A 640 12.34 4.77 -13.00
C ALA A 640 12.51 3.71 -11.90
N GLN A 641 13.74 3.44 -11.45
CA GLN A 641 14.01 2.50 -10.36
C GLN A 641 13.34 2.92 -9.06
N ALA A 642 13.53 4.18 -8.65
CA ALA A 642 12.93 4.69 -7.41
C ALA A 642 11.39 4.64 -7.46
N LEU A 643 10.78 5.01 -8.60
CA LEU A 643 9.33 4.93 -8.79
C LEU A 643 8.80 3.50 -8.72
N ILE A 644 9.50 2.52 -9.32
CA ILE A 644 9.08 1.11 -9.28
C ILE A 644 9.18 0.56 -7.85
N VAL A 645 10.27 0.84 -7.15
CA VAL A 645 10.48 0.35 -5.78
C VAL A 645 9.41 0.90 -4.83
N ALA A 646 9.13 2.21 -4.88
CA ALA A 646 8.12 2.85 -4.05
C ALA A 646 6.70 2.29 -4.28
N ASN A 647 6.40 1.78 -5.48
CA ASN A 647 5.05 1.33 -5.84
C ASN A 647 4.88 -0.19 -5.96
N THR A 648 5.96 -0.98 -5.96
CA THR A 648 5.86 -2.45 -5.97
C THR A 648 4.96 -3.01 -4.85
N PRO A 649 5.00 -2.50 -3.61
CA PRO A 649 4.08 -2.92 -2.55
C PRO A 649 2.59 -2.75 -2.89
N GLN A 650 2.25 -1.74 -3.69
CA GLN A 650 0.88 -1.49 -4.12
C GLN A 650 0.34 -2.64 -4.98
N LEU A 651 1.15 -3.17 -5.90
CA LEU A 651 0.77 -4.33 -6.70
C LEU A 651 0.55 -5.58 -5.83
N ILE A 652 1.42 -5.80 -4.84
CA ILE A 652 1.33 -6.93 -3.90
C ILE A 652 0.01 -6.86 -3.10
N LEU A 653 -0.38 -5.67 -2.66
CA LEU A 653 -1.66 -5.43 -1.98
C LEU A 653 -2.88 -5.67 -2.89
N SER A 654 -2.82 -5.25 -4.16
CA SER A 654 -3.90 -5.52 -5.11
C SER A 654 -4.12 -7.02 -5.32
N ILE A 655 -3.05 -7.82 -5.32
CA ILE A 655 -3.14 -9.29 -5.36
C ILE A 655 -3.76 -9.84 -4.07
N ALA A 656 -3.37 -9.30 -2.91
CA ALA A 656 -3.96 -9.67 -1.62
C ALA A 656 -5.48 -9.41 -1.56
N TYR A 657 -5.95 -8.30 -2.16
CA TYR A 657 -7.37 -8.01 -2.31
C TYR A 657 -8.12 -9.13 -3.05
N PHE A 658 -7.58 -9.68 -4.15
CA PHE A 658 -8.21 -10.78 -4.88
C PHE A 658 -8.33 -12.05 -4.02
N PHE A 659 -7.30 -12.39 -3.25
CA PHE A 659 -7.37 -13.52 -2.31
C PHE A 659 -8.43 -13.28 -1.23
N TYR A 660 -8.41 -12.11 -0.61
CA TYR A 660 -9.37 -11.75 0.44
C TYR A 660 -10.81 -11.79 -0.07
N ASN A 661 -11.07 -11.13 -1.21
CA ASN A 661 -12.36 -11.12 -1.85
C ASN A 661 -12.83 -12.54 -2.22
N SER A 662 -11.93 -13.40 -2.71
CA SER A 662 -12.24 -14.79 -3.06
C SER A 662 -12.64 -15.65 -1.85
N LEU A 663 -11.92 -15.53 -0.73
CA LEU A 663 -12.25 -16.21 0.53
C LEU A 663 -13.63 -15.76 1.03
N LEU A 664 -13.83 -14.45 1.14
CA LEU A 664 -15.05 -13.86 1.68
C LEU A 664 -16.27 -14.20 0.80
N THR A 665 -16.12 -14.11 -0.53
CA THR A 665 -17.18 -14.48 -1.48
C THR A 665 -17.58 -15.95 -1.32
N SER A 666 -16.61 -16.85 -1.24
CA SER A 666 -16.87 -18.30 -1.13
C SER A 666 -17.58 -18.65 0.19
N MET A 667 -17.17 -18.05 1.31
CA MET A 667 -17.81 -18.26 2.61
C MET A 667 -19.25 -17.74 2.63
N LEU A 668 -19.49 -16.51 2.15
CA LEU A 668 -20.80 -15.89 2.16
C LEU A 668 -21.79 -16.57 1.22
N LEU A 669 -21.34 -16.99 0.04
CA LEU A 669 -22.15 -17.78 -0.90
C LEU A 669 -22.62 -19.08 -0.27
N THR A 670 -21.72 -19.78 0.43
CA THR A 670 -22.07 -21.04 1.09
C THR A 670 -23.01 -20.81 2.29
N ALA A 671 -22.78 -19.74 3.05
CA ALA A 671 -23.66 -19.36 4.16
C ALA A 671 -25.07 -19.00 3.70
N GLU A 672 -25.21 -18.39 2.52
CA GLU A 672 -26.50 -18.14 1.89
C GLU A 672 -27.18 -19.44 1.46
N TYR A 673 -26.47 -20.33 0.77
CA TYR A 673 -26.99 -21.64 0.36
C TYR A 673 -27.53 -22.45 1.56
N GLU A 674 -26.77 -22.52 2.64
CA GLU A 674 -27.16 -23.19 3.90
C GLU A 674 -28.35 -22.49 4.60
N SER A 675 -28.61 -21.22 4.32
CA SER A 675 -29.73 -20.51 4.97
C SER A 675 -31.09 -21.06 4.55
N TYR A 676 -31.19 -21.62 3.35
CA TYR A 676 -32.39 -22.23 2.80
C TYR A 676 -32.70 -23.61 3.40
N ALA A 677 -31.76 -24.25 4.11
CA ALA A 677 -32.03 -25.47 4.89
C ALA A 677 -32.81 -25.20 6.18
N ARG A 678 -33.01 -23.92 6.52
CA ARG A 678 -33.41 -23.48 7.86
C ARG A 678 -34.65 -22.61 7.84
N ASN A 679 -34.73 -21.74 6.84
CA ASN A 679 -35.85 -20.84 6.65
C ASN A 679 -36.32 -20.95 5.21
N ARG A 680 -37.65 -21.03 5.04
CA ARG A 680 -38.28 -20.93 3.74
C ARG A 680 -38.17 -19.50 3.22
N ASN A 681 -37.39 -19.31 2.16
CA ASN A 681 -37.06 -17.98 1.63
C ASN A 681 -37.15 -17.96 0.10
N PRO A 682 -37.54 -16.83 -0.52
CA PRO A 682 -37.42 -16.66 -1.96
C PRO A 682 -35.95 -16.61 -2.38
N LEU A 683 -35.66 -17.14 -3.57
CA LEU A 683 -34.31 -17.14 -4.14
C LEU A 683 -33.76 -15.72 -4.36
N ARG A 684 -32.49 -15.54 -4.04
CA ARG A 684 -31.71 -14.35 -4.45
C ARG A 684 -31.05 -14.64 -5.79
N VAL A 685 -31.49 -13.93 -6.82
CA VAL A 685 -31.00 -14.08 -8.20
C VAL A 685 -30.52 -12.74 -8.74
N SER A 686 -29.70 -12.79 -9.78
CA SER A 686 -29.24 -11.61 -10.50
C SER A 686 -30.40 -10.89 -11.19
N TRP A 687 -31.38 -11.67 -11.67
CA TRP A 687 -32.53 -11.18 -12.43
C TRP A 687 -33.82 -11.78 -11.86
N PRO A 688 -34.51 -11.06 -10.97
CA PRO A 688 -35.63 -11.61 -10.22
C PRO A 688 -36.90 -11.64 -11.07
N GLU A 689 -37.62 -12.74 -10.96
CA GLU A 689 -38.97 -12.93 -11.46
C GLU A 689 -39.94 -13.15 -10.29
N GLY A 690 -41.14 -12.56 -10.35
CA GLY A 690 -42.14 -12.69 -9.28
C GLY A 690 -41.66 -12.16 -7.92
N ILE A 691 -41.67 -13.03 -6.90
CA ILE A 691 -41.29 -12.69 -5.52
C ILE A 691 -39.79 -12.90 -5.22
N GLN A 692 -39.00 -13.33 -6.20
CA GLN A 692 -37.55 -13.48 -6.07
C GLN A 692 -36.91 -12.14 -5.71
N ARG A 693 -35.78 -12.20 -4.99
CA ARG A 693 -35.10 -10.99 -4.51
C ARG A 693 -33.89 -10.69 -5.38
N SER A 694 -33.77 -9.45 -5.82
CA SER A 694 -32.50 -8.88 -6.26
C SER A 694 -32.07 -7.87 -5.21
N THR A 695 -31.04 -8.21 -4.45
CA THR A 695 -30.56 -7.33 -3.36
C THR A 695 -29.18 -6.76 -3.65
N TYR A 696 -28.39 -7.39 -4.52
CA TYR A 696 -27.05 -6.95 -4.84
C TYR A 696 -26.71 -7.39 -6.26
N TYR A 697 -26.40 -6.43 -7.14
CA TYR A 697 -25.73 -6.77 -8.40
C TYR A 697 -24.38 -7.45 -8.14
N LEU A 698 -23.78 -7.26 -6.96
CA LEU A 698 -22.54 -7.90 -6.53
C LEU A 698 -22.80 -9.26 -5.86
N THR A 699 -21.93 -10.24 -6.13
CA THR A 699 -21.90 -11.53 -5.44
C THR A 699 -21.82 -11.38 -3.91
N LEU A 700 -21.11 -10.33 -3.47
CA LEU A 700 -20.84 -10.01 -2.07
C LEU A 700 -21.81 -8.92 -1.57
N PRO A 701 -22.47 -9.07 -0.40
CA PRO A 701 -23.34 -8.04 0.16
C PRO A 701 -22.60 -6.73 0.47
N TYR A 702 -23.26 -5.58 0.30
CA TYR A 702 -22.63 -4.25 0.49
C TYR A 702 -22.01 -4.06 1.89
N TRP A 703 -22.59 -4.67 2.92
CA TRP A 703 -22.10 -4.62 4.31
C TRP A 703 -20.74 -5.28 4.52
N TYR A 704 -20.31 -6.13 3.58
CA TYR A 704 -18.97 -6.71 3.57
C TYR A 704 -18.10 -6.07 2.49
N SER A 705 -18.66 -5.74 1.33
CA SER A 705 -17.88 -5.21 0.20
C SER A 705 -17.44 -3.77 0.45
N VAL A 706 -18.30 -2.91 1.00
CA VAL A 706 -17.98 -1.50 1.24
C VAL A 706 -16.88 -1.37 2.31
N PRO A 707 -16.97 -2.02 3.49
CA PRO A 707 -15.86 -2.00 4.44
C PRO A 707 -14.56 -2.57 3.88
N LEU A 708 -14.64 -3.65 3.08
CA LEU A 708 -13.45 -4.21 2.41
C LEU A 708 -12.80 -3.21 1.46
N LEU A 709 -13.59 -2.50 0.65
CA LEU A 709 -13.05 -1.49 -0.27
C LEU A 709 -12.48 -0.29 0.47
N ILE A 710 -13.12 0.17 1.54
CA ILE A 710 -12.61 1.26 2.39
C ILE A 710 -11.28 0.84 3.03
N ALA A 711 -11.23 -0.34 3.66
CA ALA A 711 -10.01 -0.86 4.28
C ALA A 711 -8.90 -1.06 3.25
N SER A 712 -9.21 -1.57 2.06
CA SER A 712 -8.25 -1.74 0.97
C SER A 712 -7.70 -0.41 0.47
N ALA A 713 -8.56 0.58 0.20
CA ALA A 713 -8.13 1.89 -0.27
C ALA A 713 -7.27 2.60 0.79
N PHE A 714 -7.64 2.49 2.05
CA PHE A 714 -6.88 3.05 3.17
C PHE A 714 -5.53 2.35 3.35
N LEU A 715 -5.48 1.03 3.22
CA LEU A 715 -4.23 0.26 3.27
C LEU A 715 -3.28 0.64 2.12
N HIS A 716 -3.79 0.78 0.90
CA HIS A 716 -3.02 1.27 -0.24
C HIS A 716 -2.44 2.67 0.01
N TRP A 717 -3.25 3.59 0.56
CA TRP A 717 -2.78 4.92 0.93
C TRP A 717 -1.71 4.88 2.03
N LEU A 718 -1.91 4.13 3.12
CA LEU A 718 -0.92 3.99 4.19
C LEU A 718 0.42 3.44 3.65
N VAL A 719 0.37 2.46 2.75
CA VAL A 719 1.57 1.93 2.11
C VAL A 719 2.24 2.96 1.19
N SER A 720 1.47 3.82 0.51
CA SER A 720 2.03 4.93 -0.29
C SER A 720 2.77 5.96 0.57
N GLN A 721 2.43 6.05 1.86
CA GLN A 721 3.13 6.91 2.82
C GLN A 721 4.24 6.16 3.59
N SER A 722 4.28 4.82 3.49
CA SER A 722 5.26 3.96 4.18
C SER A 722 6.59 3.89 3.45
N ILE A 723 6.55 3.79 2.12
CA ILE A 723 7.70 3.92 1.22
C ILE A 723 7.28 4.78 0.04
N PHE A 724 7.98 5.87 -0.20
CA PHE A 724 7.56 6.89 -1.15
C PHE A 724 8.74 7.45 -1.93
N TYR A 725 8.50 7.81 -3.18
CA TYR A 725 9.50 8.50 -3.99
C TYR A 725 9.82 9.89 -3.41
N THR A 726 11.10 10.25 -3.38
CA THR A 726 11.60 11.55 -2.95
C THR A 726 12.62 12.09 -3.95
N GLU A 727 12.44 13.35 -4.34
CA GLU A 727 13.44 14.15 -5.05
C GLU A 727 13.85 15.31 -4.16
N ILE A 728 15.15 15.52 -3.97
CA ILE A 728 15.74 16.65 -3.27
C ILE A 728 16.57 17.44 -4.26
N ARG A 729 16.37 18.76 -4.27
CA ARG A 729 17.11 19.71 -5.10
C ARG A 729 17.82 20.70 -4.21
N THR A 730 19.13 20.74 -4.36
CA THR A 730 19.97 21.67 -3.62
C THR A 730 20.22 22.93 -4.44
N PHE A 731 20.09 24.08 -3.78
CA PHE A 731 20.46 25.38 -4.32
C PHE A 731 21.70 25.88 -3.58
N ASP A 732 22.69 26.37 -4.33
CA ASP A 732 23.89 26.97 -3.75
C ASP A 732 23.59 28.29 -3.03
N ILE A 733 24.62 28.87 -2.40
CA ILE A 733 24.52 30.15 -1.69
C ILE A 733 24.21 31.33 -2.62
N GLN A 734 24.45 31.20 -3.94
CA GLN A 734 24.05 32.16 -4.97
C GLN A 734 22.60 31.93 -5.44
N GLY A 735 21.93 30.91 -4.93
CA GLY A 735 20.58 30.53 -5.30
C GLY A 735 20.47 29.88 -6.69
N GLN A 736 21.55 29.38 -7.27
CA GLN A 736 21.53 28.55 -8.47
C GLN A 736 21.37 27.08 -8.10
N MET A 737 20.76 26.30 -8.99
CA MET A 737 20.62 24.85 -8.76
C MET A 737 21.93 24.17 -9.11
N ASP A 738 22.53 23.49 -8.14
CA ASP A 738 23.70 22.67 -8.35
C ASP A 738 23.30 21.38 -9.11
N PRO A 739 23.81 21.14 -10.33
CA PRO A 739 23.49 19.94 -11.10
C PRO A 739 23.86 18.63 -10.38
N SER A 740 24.87 18.66 -9.50
CA SER A 740 25.31 17.52 -8.70
C SER A 740 24.47 17.34 -7.42
N GLY A 741 23.87 18.42 -6.92
CA GLY A 741 22.99 18.45 -5.73
C GLY A 741 21.55 17.95 -5.93
N ARG A 742 21.28 17.19 -7.01
CA ARG A 742 19.97 16.56 -7.27
C ARG A 742 19.97 15.10 -6.84
N THR A 743 19.31 14.80 -5.73
CA THR A 743 19.21 13.44 -5.17
C THR A 743 17.84 12.82 -5.45
N ILE A 744 17.83 11.60 -5.98
CA ILE A 744 16.62 10.85 -6.29
C ILE A 744 16.64 9.53 -5.51
N THR A 745 15.70 9.35 -4.59
CA THR A 745 15.66 8.15 -3.75
C THR A 745 14.23 7.83 -3.30
N CYS A 746 14.08 6.84 -2.44
CA CYS A 746 12.85 6.56 -1.69
C CYS A 746 13.04 7.02 -0.25
N GLY A 747 12.01 7.65 0.32
CA GLY A 747 11.88 7.82 1.76
C GLY A 747 11.04 6.71 2.36
N PHE A 748 11.18 6.48 3.67
CA PHE A 748 10.31 5.61 4.44
C PHE A 748 9.71 6.31 5.65
N SER A 749 8.55 5.84 6.13
CA SER A 749 7.87 6.37 7.32
C SER A 749 7.47 5.22 8.25
N PRO A 750 8.17 5.02 9.39
CA PRO A 750 7.88 3.92 10.31
C PRO A 750 6.46 3.99 10.88
N ILE A 751 5.95 5.19 11.15
CA ILE A 751 4.60 5.36 11.68
C ILE A 751 3.54 4.86 10.69
N ALA A 752 3.69 5.19 9.40
CA ALA A 752 2.79 4.70 8.36
C ALA A 752 2.86 3.17 8.21
N VAL A 753 4.06 2.59 8.32
CA VAL A 753 4.28 1.13 8.30
C VAL A 753 3.55 0.46 9.47
N ILE A 754 3.63 1.02 10.69
CA ILE A 754 2.94 0.47 11.87
C ILE A 754 1.42 0.46 11.67
N PHE A 755 0.83 1.55 11.16
CA PHE A 755 -0.60 1.62 10.88
C PHE A 755 -1.01 0.64 9.76
N ALA A 756 -0.21 0.53 8.70
CA ALA A 756 -0.45 -0.45 7.62
C ALA A 756 -0.41 -1.89 8.14
N LEU A 757 0.59 -2.21 8.98
CA LEU A 757 0.74 -3.51 9.61
C LEU A 757 -0.46 -3.83 10.53
N GLY A 758 -0.85 -2.87 11.38
CA GLY A 758 -2.00 -3.01 12.27
C GLY A 758 -3.30 -3.27 11.52
N LEU A 759 -3.59 -2.48 10.48
CA LEU A 759 -4.77 -2.68 9.64
C LEU A 759 -4.75 -4.03 8.91
N GLY A 760 -3.60 -4.42 8.36
CA GLY A 760 -3.42 -5.72 7.72
C GLY A 760 -3.72 -6.89 8.65
N ILE A 761 -3.19 -6.85 9.90
CA ILE A 761 -3.47 -7.86 10.92
C ILE A 761 -4.96 -7.91 11.27
N VAL A 762 -5.59 -6.75 11.48
CA VAL A 762 -7.04 -6.67 11.78
C VAL A 762 -7.86 -7.32 10.66
N MET A 763 -7.52 -7.05 9.39
CA MET A 763 -8.20 -7.66 8.24
C MET A 763 -8.04 -9.19 8.24
N ILE A 764 -6.86 -9.72 8.55
CA ILE A 764 -6.59 -11.17 8.62
C ILE A 764 -7.37 -11.81 9.77
N VAL A 765 -7.32 -11.21 10.97
CA VAL A 765 -8.06 -11.70 12.14
C VAL A 765 -9.57 -11.71 11.86
N PHE A 766 -10.08 -10.69 11.17
CA PHE A 766 -11.50 -10.62 10.80
C PHE A 766 -11.91 -11.79 9.89
N VAL A 767 -11.16 -12.08 8.82
CA VAL A 767 -11.52 -13.18 7.90
C VAL A 767 -11.39 -14.56 8.55
N LEU A 768 -10.39 -14.76 9.42
CA LEU A 768 -10.26 -15.98 10.23
C LEU A 768 -11.41 -16.11 11.24
N GLY A 769 -11.78 -15.01 11.90
CA GLY A 769 -12.91 -14.94 12.82
C GLY A 769 -14.22 -15.32 12.15
N LEU A 770 -14.49 -14.81 10.95
CA LEU A 770 -15.64 -15.22 10.15
C LEU A 770 -15.58 -16.71 9.78
N GLY A 771 -14.40 -17.22 9.44
CA GLY A 771 -14.20 -18.63 9.14
C GLY A 771 -14.53 -19.56 10.33
N MET A 772 -14.35 -19.09 11.57
CA MET A 772 -14.67 -19.83 12.79
C MET A 772 -16.17 -19.80 13.13
N ILE A 773 -17.03 -19.22 12.31
CA ILE A 773 -18.47 -19.29 12.52
C ILE A 773 -18.97 -20.68 12.09
N PRO A 774 -19.70 -21.42 12.95
CA PRO A 774 -20.33 -22.67 12.56
C PRO A 774 -21.55 -22.43 11.66
N PHE A 775 -21.71 -23.27 10.64
CA PHE A 775 -22.98 -23.43 9.96
C PHE A 775 -24.00 -24.04 10.93
N ARG A 776 -25.25 -23.56 10.84
CA ARG A 776 -26.32 -23.98 11.76
C ARG A 776 -27.11 -25.19 11.24
N SER A 777 -26.95 -25.55 9.98
CA SER A 777 -27.56 -26.72 9.31
C SER A 777 -26.55 -27.85 9.14
N ARG A 778 -27.06 -29.06 8.89
CA ARG A 778 -26.28 -30.28 8.55
C ARG A 778 -26.31 -30.59 7.05
N MET A 779 -26.72 -29.61 6.24
CA MET A 779 -26.84 -29.78 4.81
C MET A 779 -25.44 -30.07 4.21
N PRO A 780 -25.35 -30.97 3.20
CA PRO A 780 -24.09 -31.20 2.49
C PRO A 780 -23.57 -29.91 1.85
N LEU A 781 -22.31 -29.58 2.11
CA LEU A 781 -21.70 -28.37 1.53
C LEU A 781 -21.47 -28.55 0.02
N ALA A 782 -22.40 -27.99 -0.77
CA ALA A 782 -22.23 -27.86 -2.22
C ALA A 782 -21.17 -26.79 -2.55
N GLY A 783 -21.07 -25.75 -1.72
CA GLY A 783 -20.16 -24.62 -1.91
C GLY A 783 -20.44 -23.92 -3.24
N ASN A 784 -19.42 -23.85 -4.11
CA ASN A 784 -19.52 -23.29 -5.45
C ASN A 784 -19.60 -24.35 -6.56
N CYS A 785 -19.79 -25.64 -6.25
CA CYS A 785 -19.76 -26.72 -7.23
C CYS A 785 -21.10 -26.87 -7.97
N SER A 786 -21.10 -26.70 -9.30
CA SER A 786 -22.32 -26.77 -10.11
C SER A 786 -23.06 -28.11 -10.00
N VAL A 787 -22.34 -29.23 -10.00
CA VAL A 787 -22.94 -30.58 -9.92
C VAL A 787 -23.57 -30.81 -8.55
N ALA A 788 -22.92 -30.37 -7.46
CA ALA A 788 -23.46 -30.52 -6.11
C ALA A 788 -24.71 -29.64 -5.89
N ILE A 789 -24.72 -28.42 -6.43
CA ILE A 789 -25.89 -27.54 -6.39
C ILE A 789 -27.05 -28.16 -7.20
N SER A 790 -26.75 -28.67 -8.40
CA SER A 790 -27.72 -29.31 -9.29
C SER A 790 -28.38 -30.53 -8.66
N ALA A 791 -27.58 -31.38 -8.00
CA ALA A 791 -28.06 -32.59 -7.35
C ALA A 791 -29.06 -32.33 -6.20
N ALA A 792 -28.98 -31.15 -5.56
CA ALA A 792 -29.92 -30.74 -4.52
C ALA A 792 -31.23 -30.15 -5.06
N CYS A 793 -31.36 -29.96 -6.38
CA CYS A 793 -32.48 -29.28 -7.04
C CYS A 793 -33.35 -30.25 -7.88
N HIS A 794 -33.78 -31.36 -7.28
CA HIS A 794 -34.64 -32.38 -7.92
C HIS A 794 -35.96 -32.54 -7.15
N PRO A 795 -36.94 -31.62 -7.26
CA PRO A 795 -38.22 -31.78 -6.55
C PRO A 795 -39.00 -32.99 -7.10
N LEU A 796 -39.48 -33.88 -6.22
CA LEU A 796 -40.21 -35.10 -6.60
C LEU A 796 -41.66 -34.84 -7.07
N VAL A 797 -42.21 -33.66 -6.76
CA VAL A 797 -43.59 -33.27 -7.07
C VAL A 797 -43.54 -32.06 -7.98
N VAL A 798 -43.68 -32.28 -9.29
CA VAL A 798 -43.93 -31.20 -10.26
C VAL A 798 -45.36 -31.37 -10.76
N PRO A 799 -46.37 -30.75 -10.12
CA PRO A 799 -47.63 -30.50 -10.80
C PRO A 799 -47.29 -29.68 -12.05
N GLU A 800 -47.88 -29.98 -13.21
CA GLU A 800 -47.54 -29.39 -14.51
C GLU A 800 -47.56 -27.84 -14.56
N ASP A 801 -48.10 -27.18 -13.51
CA ASP A 801 -48.27 -25.72 -13.37
C ASP A 801 -47.48 -25.05 -12.20
N GLU A 802 -46.67 -25.76 -11.39
CA GLU A 802 -45.94 -25.12 -10.27
C GLU A 802 -44.43 -24.91 -10.51
N ASP A 803 -44.04 -23.67 -10.83
CA ASP A 803 -42.63 -23.27 -10.87
C ASP A 803 -42.09 -23.02 -9.45
N HIS A 804 -41.41 -24.03 -8.88
CA HIS A 804 -40.76 -23.94 -7.56
C HIS A 804 -39.76 -22.78 -7.46
N SER A 805 -39.12 -22.39 -8.56
CA SER A 805 -38.08 -21.35 -8.55
C SER A 805 -38.64 -19.96 -8.25
N LEU A 806 -39.92 -19.73 -8.55
CA LEU A 806 -40.61 -18.47 -8.32
C LEU A 806 -41.27 -18.38 -6.93
N LYS A 807 -41.24 -19.45 -6.14
CA LYS A 807 -41.85 -19.52 -4.80
C LYS A 807 -40.79 -19.55 -3.70
N PRO A 808 -41.15 -19.32 -2.42
CA PRO A 808 -40.21 -19.48 -1.31
C PRO A 808 -39.85 -20.95 -1.13
N ILE A 809 -38.56 -21.27 -1.24
CA ILE A 809 -38.05 -22.64 -1.17
C ILE A 809 -37.39 -22.93 0.18
N MET A 810 -37.37 -24.20 0.55
CA MET A 810 -36.60 -24.72 1.67
C MET A 810 -36.00 -26.07 1.25
N TRP A 811 -34.82 -26.41 1.80
CA TRP A 811 -34.23 -27.74 1.64
C TRP A 811 -34.61 -28.65 2.80
N GLY A 812 -34.96 -29.88 2.49
CA GLY A 812 -35.21 -30.93 3.47
C GLY A 812 -35.69 -32.21 2.80
N GLU A 813 -36.06 -33.20 3.62
CA GLU A 813 -36.60 -34.49 3.16
C GLU A 813 -38.00 -34.27 2.57
N VAL A 814 -38.19 -34.69 1.31
CA VAL A 814 -39.45 -34.57 0.58
C VAL A 814 -40.29 -35.81 0.85
N ARG A 815 -41.55 -35.64 1.27
CA ARG A 815 -42.47 -36.78 1.50
C ARG A 815 -42.99 -37.31 0.17
N LEU A 816 -42.85 -38.62 -0.04
CA LEU A 816 -43.55 -39.32 -1.11
C LEU A 816 -45.05 -39.37 -0.80
N PRO A 817 -45.95 -39.16 -1.78
CA PRO A 817 -47.36 -39.40 -1.59
C PRO A 817 -47.57 -40.87 -1.21
N GLU A 818 -48.29 -41.14 -0.11
CA GLU A 818 -48.71 -42.51 0.22
C GLU A 818 -49.55 -43.05 -0.95
N VAL A 819 -49.01 -44.03 -1.68
CA VAL A 819 -49.81 -44.83 -2.60
C VAL A 819 -50.80 -45.61 -1.74
N ASN A 820 -52.08 -45.23 -1.80
CA ASN A 820 -53.18 -45.98 -1.19
C ASN A 820 -53.21 -47.41 -1.76
N SER A 821 -52.45 -48.31 -1.16
CA SER A 821 -52.52 -49.74 -1.40
C SER A 821 -53.68 -50.30 -0.60
N SER A 822 -54.90 -49.99 -1.03
CA SER A 822 -56.09 -50.74 -0.65
C SER A 822 -56.08 -52.08 -1.40
N ALA A 823 -55.18 -52.98 -1.02
CA ALA A 823 -55.22 -54.38 -1.40
C ALA A 823 -54.84 -55.21 -0.16
N THR A 824 -55.83 -55.90 0.38
CA THR A 824 -55.72 -56.84 1.49
C THR A 824 -54.56 -57.82 1.30
N PRO A 825 -53.67 -58.01 2.30
CA PRO A 825 -52.65 -59.06 2.22
C PRO A 825 -53.28 -60.44 2.51
N PRO A 826 -52.88 -61.51 1.80
CA PRO A 826 -53.26 -62.85 2.19
C PRO A 826 -52.52 -63.22 3.48
N THR A 827 -53.30 -63.51 4.52
CA THR A 827 -52.80 -64.09 5.77
C THR A 827 -52.25 -65.48 5.53
N ASN A 828 -50.93 -65.65 5.64
CA ASN A 828 -50.28 -66.78 6.31
C ASN A 828 -48.76 -66.62 6.21
N PHE A 829 -48.11 -66.21 7.31
CA PHE A 829 -46.96 -66.93 7.89
C PHE A 829 -46.59 -66.30 9.24
N ASN A 830 -46.65 -67.10 10.31
CA ASN A 830 -46.20 -66.75 11.65
C ASN A 830 -44.67 -66.77 11.73
N GLY A 831 -44.06 -65.73 12.31
CA GLY A 831 -42.63 -65.71 12.60
C GLY A 831 -42.23 -64.54 13.50
N ARG A 832 -42.07 -64.85 14.78
CA ARG A 832 -41.70 -64.00 15.92
C ARG A 832 -40.35 -63.28 15.70
N GLY A 833 -40.27 -62.01 16.10
CA GLY A 833 -39.14 -61.13 15.79
C GLY A 833 -37.87 -61.33 16.62
N THR A 834 -36.81 -60.68 16.16
CA THR A 834 -35.61 -60.31 16.92
C THR A 834 -34.99 -59.05 16.32
N SER A 835 -34.74 -58.07 17.19
CA SER A 835 -33.87 -56.90 16.99
C SER A 835 -32.46 -57.30 16.54
N PHE A 836 -31.83 -56.48 15.69
CA PHE A 836 -30.44 -56.66 15.27
C PHE A 836 -29.63 -55.40 15.61
N GLU A 837 -29.23 -55.29 16.87
CA GLU A 837 -27.93 -54.73 17.24
C GLU A 837 -26.92 -55.89 17.25
N ASP A 838 -25.66 -55.58 16.96
CA ASP A 838 -24.46 -56.44 16.98
C ASP A 838 -24.22 -57.41 15.82
N VAL A 839 -23.50 -56.94 14.79
CA VAL A 839 -22.39 -57.71 14.20
C VAL A 839 -21.19 -56.78 13.93
N SER A 840 -20.19 -56.90 14.78
CA SER A 840 -18.83 -56.40 14.61
C SER A 840 -18.10 -57.15 13.49
N PHE A 841 -17.50 -56.45 12.53
CA PHE A 841 -16.68 -57.08 11.48
C PHE A 841 -15.19 -56.91 11.78
N SER A 842 -14.58 -57.96 12.35
CA SER A 842 -13.13 -58.10 12.49
C SER A 842 -12.68 -59.33 11.70
N GLY A 843 -11.82 -59.11 10.70
CA GLY A 843 -10.95 -60.11 10.07
C GLY A 843 -11.55 -60.88 8.90
N LEU A 844 -11.00 -60.68 7.70
CA LEU A 844 -10.30 -61.76 7.00
C LEU A 844 -9.44 -61.20 5.86
N SER A 845 -8.19 -61.60 5.89
CA SER A 845 -7.16 -61.49 4.87
C SER A 845 -7.28 -62.60 3.82
N ASN A 846 -6.89 -62.25 2.59
CA ASN A 846 -6.46 -63.05 1.43
C ASN A 846 -7.45 -63.25 0.25
N PRO A 847 -6.95 -63.15 -1.00
CA PRO A 847 -7.74 -63.19 -2.23
C PRO A 847 -7.81 -64.61 -2.81
N ASP A 848 -8.61 -64.76 -3.86
CA ASP A 848 -8.82 -65.94 -4.73
C ASP A 848 -10.01 -66.83 -4.39
N THR A 849 -11.16 -66.52 -5.00
CA THR A 849 -11.91 -67.52 -5.78
C THR A 849 -12.91 -66.84 -6.72
N LYS A 850 -12.81 -67.15 -8.02
CA LYS A 850 -13.87 -66.96 -9.00
C LYS A 850 -14.96 -67.98 -8.70
N ALA A 851 -16.12 -67.52 -8.22
CA ALA A 851 -17.39 -68.21 -8.36
C ALA A 851 -18.44 -67.14 -8.70
N THR A 852 -18.83 -67.17 -9.96
CA THR A 852 -19.82 -66.35 -10.62
C THR A 852 -21.24 -66.61 -10.09
N GLU A 853 -22.07 -65.58 -10.25
CA GLU A 853 -23.49 -65.68 -10.58
C GLU A 853 -24.42 -66.29 -9.52
N GLY A 854 -25.11 -65.42 -8.77
CA GLY A 854 -26.25 -65.83 -7.96
C GLY A 854 -26.82 -64.83 -6.96
N LEU A 855 -26.18 -63.67 -6.74
CA LEU A 855 -26.57 -62.75 -5.65
C LEU A 855 -26.61 -61.27 -6.08
N TYR A 856 -27.16 -60.98 -7.26
CA TYR A 856 -27.35 -59.61 -7.77
C TYR A 856 -28.77 -59.42 -8.33
N GLN A 857 -29.79 -59.84 -7.59
CA GLN A 857 -31.18 -59.60 -7.99
C GLN A 857 -32.11 -59.06 -6.89
N ASP A 858 -31.60 -58.78 -5.68
CA ASP A 858 -32.43 -58.33 -4.55
C ASP A 858 -32.04 -56.93 -3.99
N LEU A 859 -31.37 -56.06 -4.76
CA LEU A 859 -30.98 -54.71 -4.29
C LEU A 859 -31.79 -53.55 -4.89
N ASP A 860 -32.79 -53.81 -5.73
CA ASP A 860 -33.54 -52.78 -6.45
C ASP A 860 -34.77 -52.21 -5.69
N GLU A 861 -35.00 -52.57 -4.43
CA GLU A 861 -36.20 -52.13 -3.67
C GLU A 861 -35.92 -51.45 -2.32
N VAL A 862 -34.75 -50.79 -2.15
CA VAL A 862 -34.57 -49.87 -1.00
C VAL A 862 -34.75 -48.42 -1.46
N GLU A 863 -35.96 -47.91 -1.30
CA GLU A 863 -36.28 -46.51 -1.57
C GLU A 863 -35.70 -45.62 -0.45
N TYR A 864 -34.53 -45.04 -0.71
CA TYR A 864 -33.92 -44.08 0.20
C TYR A 864 -34.68 -42.75 0.16
N PRO A 865 -34.78 -42.05 1.30
CA PRO A 865 -35.44 -40.76 1.34
C PRO A 865 -34.66 -39.74 0.51
N HIS A 866 -35.41 -38.86 -0.15
CA HIS A 866 -34.86 -37.86 -1.05
C HIS A 866 -34.89 -36.48 -0.40
N CYS A 867 -33.76 -35.77 -0.42
CA CYS A 867 -33.70 -34.38 0.03
C CYS A 867 -33.62 -33.45 -1.18
N SER A 868 -34.45 -32.42 -1.23
CA SER A 868 -34.41 -31.46 -2.33
C SER A 868 -34.85 -30.08 -1.89
N PHE A 869 -34.41 -29.06 -2.63
CA PHE A 869 -35.04 -27.75 -2.60
C PHE A 869 -36.44 -27.83 -3.22
N THR A 870 -37.45 -27.40 -2.48
CA THR A 870 -38.83 -27.33 -2.99
C THR A 870 -39.65 -26.24 -2.32
N SER A 871 -40.68 -25.76 -3.02
CA SER A 871 -41.74 -24.91 -2.44
C SER A 871 -42.78 -25.70 -1.64
N GLY A 872 -42.84 -27.03 -1.80
CA GLY A 872 -43.71 -27.93 -1.04
C GLY A 872 -43.21 -28.16 0.40
N GLU A 873 -44.01 -28.84 1.22
CA GLU A 873 -43.61 -29.18 2.59
C GLU A 873 -42.39 -30.10 2.62
N VAL A 874 -41.45 -29.80 3.52
CA VAL A 874 -40.24 -30.59 3.76
C VAL A 874 -40.07 -30.83 5.25
N VAL A 875 -39.48 -31.97 5.60
CA VAL A 875 -39.13 -32.33 6.98
C VAL A 875 -37.62 -32.11 7.18
N GLU A 876 -37.22 -31.73 8.40
CA GLU A 876 -35.79 -31.68 8.74
C GLU A 876 -35.19 -33.10 8.62
N PRO A 877 -34.14 -33.29 7.80
CA PRO A 877 -33.55 -34.61 7.59
C PRO A 877 -32.98 -35.22 8.87
N ASP A 878 -33.29 -36.50 9.13
CA ASP A 878 -32.83 -37.24 10.29
C ASP A 878 -31.33 -37.58 10.15
N PRO A 879 -30.46 -37.10 11.06
CA PRO A 879 -29.03 -37.35 11.00
C PRO A 879 -28.60 -38.80 11.23
N HIS A 880 -29.51 -39.73 11.50
CA HIS A 880 -29.22 -41.16 11.63
C HIS A 880 -29.73 -41.98 10.44
N LYS A 881 -30.42 -41.35 9.49
CA LYS A 881 -30.99 -41.99 8.29
C LYS A 881 -30.00 -41.93 7.13
N LEU A 882 -30.06 -42.94 6.26
CA LEU A 882 -29.29 -43.04 5.04
C LEU A 882 -30.05 -42.35 3.90
N TYR A 883 -29.39 -41.45 3.18
CA TYR A 883 -29.93 -40.70 2.03
C TYR A 883 -29.14 -41.04 0.75
N ALA A 884 -29.83 -41.08 -0.40
CA ALA A 884 -29.28 -41.39 -1.73
C ALA A 884 -29.05 -40.15 -2.60
#